data_AF-A0A5C5YW85-F1
#
_entry.id   AF-A0A5C5YW85-F1
#
_cell.length_a   1.000
_cell.length_b   1.000
_cell.length_c   1.000
_cell.angle_alpha   90.00
_cell.angle_beta   90.00
_cell.angle_gamma   90.00
#
_symmetry.space_group_name_H-M   'P 1'
#
loop_
_entity.id
_entity.type
_entity.pdbx_description
1 polymer ?
#
loop_
_entity_poly.entity_id
_entity_poly.type
_entity_poly.pdbx_seq_one_letter_code
_entity_poly.pdbx_strand_id
1 'polypeptide(L)'
;MRIKTGFEGHDMSESVESSDSLVESIDLPGAQTSEPALPAHVVKRLSRGDVFLLACLAVACIAASVFANYPLEQKVVFPKRFGTKVQFETEKDTHRLVKSAGYPQTYYRLRTHSDDSVSTSFDGWTLLKNILACGTLTVVVLAGAYWRRAPGKTRQLSIRDLLFLTFLAALPLGLWQISASQKDKHIQLASRLATQGYVMAEGRIPLVLAKLLPESVTGVSVRIYQVHLNKPSDSIVEEALAIQNLECLRLGGDTYSLEQLQRMRTMPQLMDIRIGGRMIDDQLLHTIASMPQVRELSFIRTNIDTAGLELLGDLPNLICLSLADTLVRMEDLAPTYPWSANLFSLELPRPRPGNSDSLALTDWPHLRELTIRSCSHLMNDSPVKLELQNLPELQHLTLDSMQAFELSIVNAPELTHLCHDNIYFRSRVSRFQTGPEAAWLTKLHIDNAPKLVEARAYGPTLEEVYYRGTPQLAFRADRNQCYFSGVINEIEVKSPDVVQKWVNGLGKSEGPSEVDLQELPLRDVDLSPLKGNSLIKSLDLTGSSMSDATMESIFDLAALKQLRLGRGQFDKDVLGDLSQKLPELEHLSTGRLADYQLTLHDHEHLRELRNNAPHLTEYTFAVPEDTWVCRNVDLSNLKLLEGTLKFMHPLQSLNVRNLPKLTELIAMRTVFNATLEGLSGLQTIGVGGPSITDEDVRWIDQCTTLTHVALPYTSLTDVGLKPLAKSESLVHLSIPGTKVTDKVITTLNPSHLMRVNLRDTNVTAASIRHILQSPELETFVFSAAGLTADDLSTRIKSRSLAILSIPHVKLTPAQLSALLKKTPHIIELDFIGVDIDLEMADTILKAANLKRLRVSDGKIDGIGVLKLAKHFPKLRFDFELAEVPSQIYVKLASEMRLLTLERRQEPDAINENPLVDEDALRLHFLSDS
;
A
#
# COMPACT_ATOMS: atom_id res chain seq x y z
N MET A 1 -10.00 -27.15 -21.29
CA MET A 1 -9.96 -26.94 -22.76
C MET A 1 -10.70 -25.64 -23.09
N ARG A 2 -9.96 -24.67 -23.65
CA ARG A 2 -10.35 -23.81 -24.80
C ARG A 2 -11.60 -24.33 -25.57
N ILE A 3 -12.53 -23.56 -26.14
CA ILE A 3 -12.34 -22.45 -27.09
C ILE A 3 -13.70 -22.01 -27.71
N LYS A 4 -13.76 -20.71 -28.09
CA LYS A 4 -14.39 -20.06 -29.27
C LYS A 4 -15.89 -20.20 -29.62
N THR A 5 -16.47 -19.01 -29.75
CA THR A 5 -17.10 -18.44 -30.96
C THR A 5 -17.11 -19.28 -32.25
N GLY A 6 -18.30 -19.42 -32.83
CA GLY A 6 -18.49 -19.71 -34.25
C GLY A 6 -19.94 -20.08 -34.54
N PHE A 7 -20.69 -19.18 -35.18
CA PHE A 7 -21.92 -19.53 -35.89
C PHE A 7 -21.79 -19.00 -37.32
N GLU A 8 -21.68 -19.94 -38.25
CA GLU A 8 -21.98 -19.77 -39.67
C GLU A 8 -23.19 -20.65 -40.01
N GLY A 9 -24.13 -20.08 -40.76
CA GLY A 9 -24.64 -20.71 -41.97
C GLY A 9 -25.75 -21.76 -41.88
N HIS A 10 -26.90 -21.36 -42.43
CA HIS A 10 -27.88 -22.16 -43.19
C HIS A 10 -29.00 -22.95 -42.48
N ASP A 11 -30.21 -22.38 -42.63
CA ASP A 11 -31.33 -22.85 -43.47
C ASP A 11 -32.10 -24.15 -43.15
N MET A 12 -33.41 -24.06 -43.46
CA MET A 12 -34.46 -25.11 -43.60
C MET A 12 -35.04 -25.64 -42.26
N SER A 13 -36.32 -25.98 -42.09
CA SER A 13 -37.58 -25.84 -42.83
C SER A 13 -38.65 -26.56 -41.99
N GLU A 14 -39.83 -25.95 -41.85
CA GLU A 14 -41.19 -26.53 -41.83
C GLU A 14 -41.65 -27.72 -40.95
N SER A 15 -42.99 -27.68 -40.75
CA SER A 15 -43.98 -28.70 -40.32
C SER A 15 -44.24 -28.79 -38.80
N VAL A 16 -45.43 -28.54 -38.22
CA VAL A 16 -46.90 -28.58 -38.54
C VAL A 16 -47.58 -29.71 -37.73
N GLU A 17 -48.80 -29.38 -37.28
CA GLU A 17 -49.86 -30.22 -36.65
C GLU A 17 -49.91 -30.31 -35.11
N SER A 18 -51.07 -30.36 -34.44
CA SER A 18 -52.47 -29.88 -34.57
C SER A 18 -53.28 -30.54 -33.43
N SER A 19 -54.55 -30.16 -33.30
CA SER A 19 -55.67 -30.72 -32.47
C SER A 19 -55.79 -30.20 -31.03
N ASP A 20 -56.76 -29.32 -30.70
CA ASP A 20 -58.25 -29.48 -30.60
C ASP A 20 -58.66 -30.09 -29.25
N SER A 21 -59.69 -29.71 -28.49
CA SER A 21 -60.92 -28.89 -28.63
C SER A 21 -61.56 -28.80 -27.21
N LEU A 22 -62.37 -27.81 -26.77
CA LEU A 22 -63.84 -27.62 -26.90
C LEU A 22 -64.18 -26.46 -25.91
N VAL A 23 -64.65 -25.26 -26.32
CA VAL A 23 -66.02 -24.81 -26.64
C VAL A 23 -66.98 -24.70 -25.44
N GLU A 24 -67.36 -23.47 -25.09
CA GLU A 24 -68.79 -23.06 -25.02
C GLU A 24 -68.94 -21.54 -25.22
N SER A 25 -70.00 -21.17 -25.92
CA SER A 25 -70.24 -19.94 -26.68
C SER A 25 -71.62 -19.38 -26.37
N ILE A 26 -71.82 -18.05 -26.39
CA ILE A 26 -73.12 -17.43 -26.77
C ILE A 26 -72.87 -16.17 -27.62
N ASP A 27 -73.75 -16.01 -28.61
CA ASP A 27 -73.60 -15.42 -29.95
C ASP A 27 -73.95 -13.92 -30.16
N LEU A 28 -73.50 -13.46 -31.33
CA LEU A 28 -73.69 -12.18 -32.06
C LEU A 28 -75.08 -12.07 -32.76
N PRO A 29 -75.38 -10.97 -33.49
CA PRO A 29 -75.20 -10.97 -34.96
C PRO A 29 -74.73 -9.59 -35.49
N GLY A 30 -74.07 -9.35 -36.64
CA GLY A 30 -74.03 -9.89 -38.02
C GLY A 30 -73.82 -8.61 -38.90
N ALA A 31 -73.07 -8.52 -40.01
CA ALA A 31 -72.83 -9.34 -41.20
C ALA A 31 -71.49 -8.88 -41.86
N GLN A 32 -70.61 -9.75 -42.40
CA GLN A 32 -70.58 -10.31 -43.77
C GLN A 32 -70.81 -9.26 -44.89
N THR A 33 -69.97 -9.05 -45.92
CA THR A 33 -69.25 -10.00 -46.81
C THR A 33 -68.09 -9.35 -47.62
N SER A 34 -67.14 -10.21 -48.04
CA SER A 34 -66.39 -10.28 -49.34
C SER A 34 -65.28 -9.29 -49.73
N GLU A 35 -64.05 -9.82 -49.82
CA GLU A 35 -62.83 -9.41 -50.55
C GLU A 35 -63.03 -9.21 -52.09
N PRO A 36 -62.18 -8.46 -52.86
CA PRO A 36 -60.74 -8.80 -53.06
C PRO A 36 -59.71 -7.68 -53.42
N ALA A 37 -58.43 -8.08 -53.34
CA ALA A 37 -57.23 -7.65 -54.10
C ALA A 37 -56.61 -6.25 -53.88
N LEU A 38 -55.34 -6.27 -53.42
CA LEU A 38 -54.36 -5.18 -53.35
C LEU A 38 -54.14 -4.45 -54.69
N PRO A 39 -53.71 -3.18 -54.65
CA PRO A 39 -52.34 -2.92 -55.06
C PRO A 39 -51.55 -2.02 -54.10
N ALA A 40 -50.23 -2.20 -54.16
CA ALA A 40 -49.20 -1.54 -53.38
C ALA A 40 -49.21 0.00 -53.47
N HIS A 41 -48.53 0.60 -52.48
CA HIS A 41 -48.19 2.02 -52.29
C HIS A 41 -49.22 2.81 -51.46
N VAL A 42 -48.90 3.13 -50.21
CA VAL A 42 -48.16 4.34 -49.80
C VAL A 42 -47.83 4.19 -48.31
N VAL A 43 -46.58 3.83 -48.00
CA VAL A 43 -45.98 4.26 -46.73
C VAL A 43 -46.02 5.78 -46.79
N LYS A 44 -46.98 6.41 -46.09
CA LYS A 44 -46.99 7.86 -45.90
C LYS A 44 -45.76 8.18 -45.07
N ARG A 45 -44.64 8.43 -45.75
CA ARG A 45 -43.49 9.13 -45.19
C ARG A 45 -44.05 10.37 -44.52
N LEU A 46 -43.91 10.44 -43.20
CA LEU A 46 -44.09 11.65 -42.42
C LEU A 46 -43.45 12.79 -43.22
N SER A 47 -44.22 13.83 -43.53
CA SER A 47 -43.65 14.97 -44.24
C SER A 47 -42.53 15.55 -43.37
N ARG A 48 -41.53 16.23 -43.96
CA ARG A 48 -40.49 16.94 -43.17
C ARG A 48 -41.10 17.87 -42.13
N GLY A 49 -42.30 18.40 -42.38
CA GLY A 49 -43.10 19.18 -41.42
C GLY A 49 -43.63 18.35 -40.25
N ASP A 50 -44.07 17.11 -40.46
CA ASP A 50 -44.53 16.22 -39.39
C ASP A 50 -43.36 15.73 -38.51
N VAL A 51 -42.19 15.47 -39.10
CA VAL A 51 -40.96 15.12 -38.36
C VAL A 51 -40.44 16.30 -37.55
N PHE A 52 -40.49 17.51 -38.09
CA PHE A 52 -40.14 18.74 -37.37
C PHE A 52 -41.14 19.04 -36.24
N LEU A 53 -42.44 18.85 -36.48
CA LEU A 53 -43.47 19.00 -35.45
C LEU A 53 -43.31 17.96 -34.34
N LEU A 54 -42.99 16.70 -34.68
CA LEU A 54 -42.68 15.62 -33.73
C LEU A 54 -41.39 15.89 -32.95
N ALA A 55 -40.36 16.47 -33.57
CA ALA A 55 -39.14 16.89 -32.89
C ALA A 55 -39.39 18.08 -31.95
N CYS A 56 -40.18 19.07 -32.37
CA CYS A 56 -40.61 20.18 -31.51
C CYS A 56 -41.52 19.71 -30.37
N LEU A 57 -42.41 18.74 -30.62
CA LEU A 57 -43.21 18.06 -29.59
C LEU A 57 -42.34 17.23 -28.66
N ALA A 58 -41.32 16.54 -29.16
CA ALA A 58 -40.39 15.79 -28.33
C ALA A 58 -39.55 16.73 -27.46
N VAL A 59 -39.03 17.83 -28.00
CA VAL A 59 -38.31 18.87 -27.25
C VAL A 59 -39.23 19.59 -26.26
N ALA A 60 -40.49 19.85 -26.62
CA ALA A 60 -41.49 20.43 -25.73
C ALA A 60 -41.95 19.44 -24.64
N CYS A 61 -42.06 18.14 -24.96
CA CYS A 61 -42.35 17.08 -23.99
C CYS A 61 -41.15 16.84 -23.07
N ILE A 62 -39.92 16.90 -23.58
CA ILE A 62 -38.68 16.81 -22.78
C ILE A 62 -38.57 18.03 -21.86
N ALA A 63 -38.79 19.24 -22.38
CA ALA A 63 -38.88 20.45 -21.57
C ALA A 63 -40.01 20.31 -20.53
N ALA A 64 -41.21 19.90 -20.92
CA ALA A 64 -42.33 19.67 -20.00
C ALA A 64 -42.05 18.58 -18.97
N SER A 65 -41.28 17.53 -19.30
CA SER A 65 -40.89 16.46 -18.36
C SER A 65 -39.85 16.93 -17.35
N VAL A 66 -38.94 17.82 -17.78
CA VAL A 66 -37.99 18.52 -16.90
C VAL A 66 -38.70 19.50 -15.98
N PHE A 67 -39.69 20.24 -16.49
CA PHE A 67 -40.48 21.21 -15.73
C PHE A 67 -41.57 20.60 -14.85
N ALA A 68 -42.10 19.42 -15.22
CA ALA A 68 -43.02 18.63 -14.39
C ALA A 68 -42.29 17.84 -13.28
N ASN A 69 -40.96 17.93 -13.21
CA ASN A 69 -40.13 17.38 -12.15
C ASN A 69 -40.47 15.91 -11.81
N TYR A 70 -40.46 15.04 -12.82
CA TYR A 70 -40.50 13.60 -12.61
C TYR A 70 -39.26 13.16 -11.80
N PRO A 71 -39.34 12.17 -10.89
CA PRO A 71 -38.22 11.72 -10.04
C PRO A 71 -37.15 10.96 -10.85
N LEU A 72 -36.52 11.66 -11.80
CA LEU A 72 -35.51 11.12 -12.68
C LEU A 72 -34.15 11.10 -11.99
N GLU A 73 -33.42 10.03 -12.26
CA GLU A 73 -32.02 9.95 -11.87
C GLU A 73 -31.23 11.15 -12.38
N GLN A 74 -30.35 11.71 -11.56
CA GLN A 74 -29.53 12.87 -11.92
C GLN A 74 -28.07 12.46 -12.10
N LYS A 75 -27.39 13.11 -13.03
CA LYS A 75 -25.95 13.02 -13.22
C LYS A 75 -25.32 14.37 -12.86
N VAL A 76 -24.26 14.34 -12.04
CA VAL A 76 -23.38 15.49 -11.83
C VAL A 76 -22.49 15.63 -13.06
N VAL A 77 -22.45 16.80 -13.67
CA VAL A 77 -21.72 17.01 -14.93
C VAL A 77 -20.59 18.03 -14.79
N PHE A 78 -20.67 18.96 -13.82
CA PHE A 78 -19.64 19.99 -13.64
C PHE A 78 -19.44 20.37 -12.18
N PRO A 79 -18.64 19.60 -11.41
CA PRO A 79 -18.16 20.06 -10.13
C PRO A 79 -17.11 21.17 -10.33
N LYS A 80 -17.25 22.28 -9.60
CA LYS A 80 -16.28 23.38 -9.61
C LYS A 80 -15.97 23.86 -8.20
N ARG A 81 -14.67 23.91 -7.92
CA ARG A 81 -14.04 24.32 -6.67
C ARG A 81 -13.54 25.76 -6.82
N PHE A 82 -13.94 26.66 -5.92
CA PHE A 82 -13.48 28.05 -5.87
C PHE A 82 -12.80 28.34 -4.54
N GLY A 83 -11.67 29.07 -4.58
CA GLY A 83 -10.88 29.38 -3.39
C GLY A 83 -9.83 28.31 -3.07
N THR A 84 -8.96 28.61 -2.10
CA THR A 84 -7.96 27.66 -1.61
C THR A 84 -8.60 26.62 -0.69
N LYS A 85 -7.99 25.44 -0.57
CA LYS A 85 -8.47 24.41 0.35
C LYS A 85 -8.36 24.93 1.78
N VAL A 86 -9.48 25.31 2.37
CA VAL A 86 -9.56 25.56 3.82
C VAL A 86 -9.71 24.20 4.49
N GLN A 87 -8.77 23.85 5.36
CA GLN A 87 -8.92 22.69 6.23
C GLN A 87 -9.93 23.07 7.31
N PHE A 88 -11.14 22.56 7.20
CA PHE A 88 -11.87 22.22 8.40
C PHE A 88 -11.58 20.76 8.68
N GLU A 89 -11.48 20.45 9.96
CA GLU A 89 -11.09 19.14 10.43
C GLU A 89 -12.16 18.12 10.09
N THR A 90 -11.71 16.98 9.54
CA THR A 90 -12.52 15.84 9.06
C THR A 90 -13.49 16.15 7.91
N GLU A 91 -12.96 16.33 6.69
CA GLU A 91 -13.72 16.05 5.45
C GLU A 91 -13.41 14.61 5.00
N LYS A 92 -14.09 13.62 5.61
CA LYS A 92 -14.59 12.51 4.78
C LYS A 92 -15.68 13.16 3.92
N ASP A 93 -15.45 13.30 2.62
CA ASP A 93 -16.47 13.77 1.66
C ASP A 93 -17.64 12.77 1.67
N THR A 94 -18.56 12.92 2.63
CA THR A 94 -19.78 12.10 2.77
C THR A 94 -20.93 12.63 1.93
N HIS A 95 -20.73 13.67 1.12
CA HIS A 95 -21.71 14.15 0.16
C HIS A 95 -21.88 13.14 -1.00
N ARG A 96 -22.55 12.02 -0.71
CA ARG A 96 -22.93 11.00 -1.70
C ARG A 96 -24.22 11.37 -2.42
N LEU A 97 -24.30 10.80 -3.62
CA LEU A 97 -25.12 11.18 -4.76
C LEU A 97 -26.62 11.35 -4.43
N VAL A 98 -27.16 12.50 -4.81
CA VAL A 98 -28.61 12.69 -4.96
C VAL A 98 -29.08 11.79 -6.11
N LYS A 99 -29.90 10.78 -5.82
CA LYS A 99 -30.43 9.86 -6.82
C LYS A 99 -31.55 10.45 -7.64
N SER A 100 -32.25 11.52 -7.23
CA SER A 100 -33.26 12.19 -8.08
C SER A 100 -33.54 13.62 -7.62
N ALA A 101 -33.77 14.55 -8.56
CA ALA A 101 -34.14 15.96 -8.27
C ALA A 101 -34.71 16.71 -9.49
N GLY A 102 -35.40 17.83 -9.21
CA GLY A 102 -36.00 18.74 -10.20
C GLY A 102 -35.31 20.08 -10.36
N TYR A 103 -35.23 20.55 -11.59
CA TYR A 103 -34.66 21.85 -11.97
C TYR A 103 -35.71 22.69 -12.70
N PRO A 104 -35.82 24.02 -12.52
CA PRO A 104 -35.07 24.89 -11.60
C PRO A 104 -35.78 25.13 -10.24
N GLN A 105 -36.97 24.56 -10.01
CA GLN A 105 -37.71 24.68 -8.75
C GLN A 105 -38.05 23.28 -8.22
N THR A 106 -37.62 22.99 -7.00
CA THR A 106 -37.39 21.63 -6.46
C THR A 106 -38.60 21.14 -5.66
N TYR A 107 -39.13 19.94 -5.98
CA TYR A 107 -40.23 19.29 -5.21
C TYR A 107 -39.98 17.86 -4.78
N TYR A 108 -38.80 17.31 -5.10
CA TYR A 108 -38.44 15.94 -4.73
C TYR A 108 -36.93 15.79 -4.70
N ARG A 109 -36.37 15.23 -3.62
CA ARG A 109 -34.94 14.89 -3.52
C ARG A 109 -34.77 13.58 -2.78
N LEU A 110 -34.21 12.57 -3.46
CA LEU A 110 -33.79 11.30 -2.85
C LEU A 110 -32.28 11.35 -2.58
N ARG A 111 -31.88 11.25 -1.32
CA ARG A 111 -30.48 11.04 -0.92
C ARG A 111 -30.31 9.64 -0.36
N THR A 112 -29.30 8.93 -0.83
CA THR A 112 -28.86 7.66 -0.23
C THR A 112 -27.62 7.93 0.60
N HIS A 113 -27.74 7.83 1.92
CA HIS A 113 -26.59 7.47 2.73
C HIS A 113 -26.26 6.00 2.42
N SER A 114 -24.97 5.64 2.44
CA SER A 114 -24.62 4.22 2.34
C SER A 114 -25.19 3.50 3.55
N ASP A 115 -26.03 2.52 3.24
CA ASP A 115 -26.88 1.69 4.08
C ASP A 115 -28.25 2.33 4.42
N ASP A 116 -29.14 2.11 3.45
CA ASP A 116 -30.60 2.00 3.50
C ASP A 116 -31.50 3.15 4.00
N SER A 117 -30.99 4.24 4.58
CA SER A 117 -31.87 5.39 4.92
C SER A 117 -32.04 6.38 3.75
N VAL A 118 -33.10 6.16 2.98
CA VAL A 118 -33.51 7.00 1.86
C VAL A 118 -34.36 8.17 2.37
N SER A 119 -33.86 9.40 2.30
CA SER A 119 -34.63 10.58 2.69
C SER A 119 -35.30 11.28 1.52
N THR A 120 -36.58 11.62 1.67
CA THR A 120 -37.38 12.36 0.69
C THR A 120 -37.85 13.71 1.25
N SER A 121 -37.75 14.79 0.46
CA SER A 121 -38.35 16.09 0.78
C SER A 121 -39.38 16.46 -0.30
N PHE A 122 -40.63 16.76 0.08
CA PHE A 122 -41.74 17.05 -0.83
C PHE A 122 -42.36 18.43 -0.56
N ASP A 123 -42.55 19.26 -1.60
CA ASP A 123 -43.50 20.39 -1.56
C ASP A 123 -44.57 20.21 -2.65
N GLY A 124 -45.74 19.74 -2.22
CA GLY A 124 -46.83 19.37 -3.13
C GLY A 124 -47.55 20.56 -3.78
N TRP A 125 -47.50 21.74 -3.16
CA TRP A 125 -48.27 22.90 -3.64
C TRP A 125 -47.69 23.50 -4.89
N THR A 126 -46.37 23.54 -4.97
CA THR A 126 -45.73 24.14 -6.13
C THR A 126 -45.53 23.12 -7.26
N LEU A 127 -45.46 21.82 -6.93
CA LEU A 127 -45.66 20.73 -7.90
C LEU A 127 -47.02 20.86 -8.61
N LEU A 128 -48.10 21.11 -7.85
CA LEU A 128 -49.44 21.29 -8.40
C LEU A 128 -49.53 22.51 -9.34
N LYS A 129 -48.93 23.65 -8.96
CA LYS A 129 -48.87 24.86 -9.82
C LYS A 129 -48.17 24.59 -11.16
N ASN A 130 -47.07 23.85 -11.13
CA ASN A 130 -46.30 23.53 -12.35
C ASN A 130 -47.04 22.52 -13.24
N ILE A 131 -47.68 21.51 -12.66
CA ILE A 131 -48.54 20.56 -13.40
C ILE A 131 -49.68 21.30 -14.10
N LEU A 132 -50.34 22.25 -13.42
CA LEU A 132 -51.42 23.05 -13.99
C LEU A 132 -50.93 23.97 -15.14
N ALA A 133 -49.75 24.58 -14.99
CA ALA A 133 -49.14 25.45 -16.01
C ALA A 133 -48.70 24.66 -17.26
N CYS A 134 -48.06 23.49 -17.09
CA CYS A 134 -47.67 22.62 -18.20
C CYS A 134 -48.88 21.98 -18.90
N GLY A 135 -49.89 21.58 -18.13
CA GLY A 135 -51.15 21.08 -18.66
C GLY A 135 -51.87 22.11 -19.52
N THR A 136 -52.00 23.35 -19.04
CA THR A 136 -52.62 24.45 -19.82
C THR A 136 -51.82 24.79 -21.07
N LEU A 137 -50.49 24.88 -21.00
CA LEU A 137 -49.65 25.15 -22.17
C LEU A 137 -49.78 24.06 -23.24
N THR A 138 -49.76 22.79 -22.83
CA THR A 138 -49.90 21.63 -23.72
C THR A 138 -51.29 21.60 -24.38
N VAL A 139 -52.36 21.88 -23.61
CA VAL A 139 -53.72 21.95 -24.14
C VAL A 139 -53.88 23.11 -25.12
N VAL A 140 -53.29 24.28 -24.87
CA VAL A 140 -53.31 25.42 -25.80
C VAL A 140 -52.55 25.12 -27.09
N VAL A 141 -51.40 24.44 -26.99
CA VAL A 141 -50.58 23.99 -28.13
C VAL A 141 -51.33 22.95 -28.98
N LEU A 142 -51.94 21.95 -28.33
CA LEU A 142 -52.70 20.88 -29.00
C LEU A 142 -54.01 21.41 -29.60
N ALA A 143 -54.73 22.29 -28.90
CA ALA A 143 -55.94 22.93 -29.42
C ALA A 143 -55.61 23.83 -30.63
N GLY A 144 -54.49 24.55 -30.60
CA GLY A 144 -53.98 25.34 -31.72
C GLY A 144 -53.56 24.50 -32.94
N ALA A 145 -53.00 23.31 -32.71
CA ALA A 145 -52.62 22.38 -33.78
C ALA A 145 -53.83 21.60 -34.34
N TYR A 146 -54.79 21.23 -33.49
CA TYR A 146 -55.98 20.45 -33.85
C TYR A 146 -57.00 21.28 -34.64
N TRP A 147 -57.29 22.52 -34.23
CA TRP A 147 -58.18 23.43 -34.97
C TRP A 147 -57.62 23.89 -36.33
N ARG A 148 -56.37 23.57 -36.65
CA ARG A 148 -55.74 23.85 -37.95
C ARG A 148 -55.85 22.72 -38.97
N ARG A 149 -56.39 21.55 -38.60
CA ARG A 149 -56.65 20.44 -39.53
C ARG A 149 -58.07 20.52 -40.09
N ALA A 150 -58.26 21.37 -41.10
CA ALA A 150 -59.36 21.25 -42.06
C ALA A 150 -58.76 21.01 -43.46
N PRO A 151 -59.20 20.00 -44.23
CA PRO A 151 -58.51 19.56 -45.44
C PRO A 151 -58.88 20.43 -46.66
N GLY A 152 -57.89 20.81 -47.48
CA GLY A 152 -58.14 21.21 -48.87
C GLY A 152 -57.46 22.47 -49.44
N LYS A 153 -56.56 23.18 -48.74
CA LYS A 153 -55.80 24.29 -49.36
C LYS A 153 -54.32 24.25 -48.98
N THR A 154 -53.45 24.34 -49.99
CA THR A 154 -52.06 24.78 -49.81
C THR A 154 -52.09 26.15 -49.16
N ARG A 155 -51.47 26.31 -47.99
CA ARG A 155 -51.37 27.63 -47.34
C ARG A 155 -49.94 27.95 -46.93
N GLN A 156 -49.58 29.18 -47.28
CA GLN A 156 -48.46 29.94 -46.76
C GLN A 156 -48.60 30.07 -45.23
N LEU A 157 -47.47 29.97 -44.52
CA LEU A 157 -47.37 30.18 -43.06
C LEU A 157 -48.09 31.48 -42.66
N SER A 158 -49.10 31.40 -41.79
CA SER A 158 -49.73 32.62 -41.25
C SER A 158 -48.80 33.26 -40.20
N ILE A 159 -48.92 34.57 -39.99
CA ILE A 159 -48.16 35.29 -38.95
C ILE A 159 -48.35 34.62 -37.57
N ARG A 160 -49.53 34.07 -37.27
CA ARG A 160 -49.81 33.35 -36.01
C ARG A 160 -49.10 32.00 -35.93
N ASP A 161 -48.89 31.29 -37.04
CA ASP A 161 -48.07 30.07 -37.09
C ASP A 161 -46.60 30.39 -36.83
N LEU A 162 -46.13 31.46 -37.46
CA LEU A 162 -44.77 31.95 -37.31
C LEU A 162 -44.53 32.39 -35.87
N LEU A 163 -45.44 33.18 -35.28
CA LEU A 163 -45.39 33.62 -33.88
C LEU A 163 -45.39 32.44 -32.89
N PHE A 164 -46.17 31.40 -33.16
CA PHE A 164 -46.24 30.22 -32.30
C PHE A 164 -44.99 29.35 -32.39
N LEU A 165 -44.47 29.12 -33.60
CA LEU A 165 -43.20 28.42 -33.80
C LEU A 165 -42.02 29.23 -33.24
N THR A 166 -42.04 30.55 -33.36
CA THR A 166 -41.05 31.42 -32.70
C THR A 166 -41.17 31.38 -31.19
N PHE A 167 -42.38 31.28 -30.62
CA PHE A 167 -42.55 31.15 -29.16
C PHE A 167 -42.04 29.80 -28.66
N LEU A 168 -42.33 28.69 -29.35
CA LEU A 168 -41.81 27.37 -29.02
C LEU A 168 -40.27 27.28 -29.12
N ALA A 169 -39.66 28.02 -30.03
CA ALA A 169 -38.20 28.13 -30.12
C ALA A 169 -37.60 29.11 -29.09
N ALA A 170 -38.27 30.23 -28.83
CA ALA A 170 -37.82 31.28 -27.92
C ALA A 170 -37.91 30.88 -26.44
N LEU A 171 -38.87 30.02 -26.06
CA LEU A 171 -39.05 29.61 -24.67
C LEU A 171 -37.83 28.82 -24.12
N PRO A 172 -37.32 27.76 -24.78
CA PRO A 172 -36.09 27.09 -24.36
C PRO A 172 -34.85 28.00 -24.37
N LEU A 173 -34.72 28.88 -25.37
CA LEU A 173 -33.64 29.85 -25.47
C LEU A 173 -33.68 30.88 -24.32
N GLY A 174 -34.87 31.39 -23.98
CA GLY A 174 -35.07 32.29 -22.86
C GLY A 174 -34.78 31.62 -21.51
N LEU A 175 -35.21 30.37 -21.32
CA LEU A 175 -34.92 29.58 -20.12
C LEU A 175 -33.43 29.24 -19.98
N TRP A 176 -32.77 28.94 -21.10
CA TRP A 176 -31.33 28.76 -21.17
C TRP A 176 -30.60 30.06 -20.81
N GLN A 177 -31.03 31.20 -21.36
CA GLN A 177 -30.45 32.51 -21.08
C GLN A 177 -30.65 32.93 -19.61
N ILE A 178 -31.82 32.69 -19.04
CA ILE A 178 -32.07 32.91 -17.60
C ILE A 178 -31.15 32.01 -16.77
N SER A 179 -31.05 30.73 -17.12
CA SER A 179 -30.20 29.79 -16.39
C SER A 179 -28.72 30.12 -16.52
N ALA A 180 -28.28 30.63 -17.67
CA ALA A 180 -26.92 31.07 -17.94
C ALA A 180 -26.61 32.34 -17.15
N SER A 181 -27.53 33.30 -17.13
CA SER A 181 -27.42 34.49 -16.27
C SER A 181 -27.32 34.11 -14.79
N GLN A 182 -28.12 33.15 -14.33
CA GLN A 182 -28.04 32.65 -12.95
C GLN A 182 -26.70 31.94 -12.68
N LYS A 183 -26.22 31.12 -13.61
CA LYS A 183 -24.86 30.54 -13.52
C LYS A 183 -23.82 31.64 -13.33
N ASP A 184 -23.84 32.67 -14.15
CA ASP A 184 -22.85 33.74 -14.09
C ASP A 184 -22.90 34.49 -12.76
N LYS A 185 -24.12 34.77 -12.25
CA LYS A 185 -24.32 35.34 -10.91
C LYS A 185 -23.74 34.44 -9.82
N HIS A 186 -24.00 33.14 -9.87
CA HIS A 186 -23.45 32.17 -8.92
C HIS A 186 -21.92 32.05 -9.03
N ILE A 187 -21.34 32.13 -10.23
CA ILE A 187 -19.88 32.13 -10.41
C ILE A 187 -19.26 33.39 -9.81
N GLN A 188 -19.86 34.56 -10.06
CA GLN A 188 -19.38 35.82 -9.47
C GLN A 188 -19.50 35.82 -7.95
N LEU A 189 -20.62 35.34 -7.42
CA LEU A 189 -20.85 35.15 -5.99
C LEU A 189 -19.84 34.17 -5.38
N ALA A 190 -19.59 33.03 -6.03
CA ALA A 190 -18.62 32.05 -5.58
C ALA A 190 -17.21 32.66 -5.51
N SER A 191 -16.81 33.46 -6.50
CA SER A 191 -15.52 34.16 -6.47
C SER A 191 -15.40 35.15 -5.31
N ARG A 192 -16.49 35.83 -4.93
CA ARG A 192 -16.49 36.73 -3.76
C ARG A 192 -16.43 35.98 -2.44
N LEU A 193 -17.30 34.97 -2.26
CA LEU A 193 -17.33 34.14 -1.05
C LEU A 193 -15.98 33.39 -0.84
N ALA A 194 -15.35 32.95 -1.94
CA ALA A 194 -14.04 32.28 -1.92
C ALA A 194 -12.87 33.17 -1.46
N THR A 195 -13.08 34.48 -1.27
CA THR A 195 -12.05 35.36 -0.69
C THR A 195 -11.81 35.09 0.81
N GLN A 196 -12.81 34.58 1.53
CA GLN A 196 -12.76 34.33 2.97
C GLN A 196 -12.99 32.85 3.33
N GLY A 197 -12.93 31.99 2.31
CA GLY A 197 -13.02 30.56 2.51
C GLY A 197 -13.07 29.76 1.21
N TYR A 198 -13.94 28.75 1.20
CA TYR A 198 -14.04 27.75 0.16
C TYR A 198 -15.50 27.54 -0.29
N VAL A 199 -15.73 27.43 -1.60
CA VAL A 199 -17.08 27.24 -2.17
C VAL A 199 -17.09 26.14 -3.21
N MET A 200 -18.09 25.26 -3.12
CA MET A 200 -18.40 24.27 -4.14
C MET A 200 -19.63 24.69 -4.93
N ALA A 201 -19.52 24.58 -6.25
CA ALA A 201 -20.66 24.67 -7.15
C ALA A 201 -20.71 23.43 -8.02
N GLU A 202 -21.91 22.99 -8.35
CA GLU A 202 -22.06 21.89 -9.30
C GLU A 202 -23.26 22.04 -10.22
N GLY A 203 -23.12 21.48 -11.43
CA GLY A 203 -24.21 21.33 -12.38
C GLY A 203 -24.84 19.95 -12.27
N ARG A 204 -26.14 19.90 -11.97
CA ARG A 204 -26.95 18.67 -11.92
C ARG A 204 -27.98 18.68 -13.05
N ILE A 205 -28.09 17.57 -13.78
CA ILE A 205 -29.10 17.38 -14.83
C ILE A 205 -29.64 15.95 -14.82
N PRO A 206 -30.86 15.70 -15.32
CA PRO A 206 -31.40 14.35 -15.43
C PRO A 206 -30.50 13.45 -16.29
N LEU A 207 -30.24 12.23 -15.82
CA LEU A 207 -29.36 11.23 -16.41
C LEU A 207 -29.72 10.93 -17.88
N VAL A 208 -31.03 10.87 -18.18
CA VAL A 208 -31.55 10.69 -19.54
C VAL A 208 -31.11 11.84 -20.46
N LEU A 209 -31.06 13.07 -19.96
CA LEU A 209 -30.65 14.25 -20.71
C LEU A 209 -29.15 14.46 -20.73
N ALA A 210 -28.44 13.96 -19.71
CA ALA A 210 -26.99 14.05 -19.65
C ALA A 210 -26.30 13.33 -20.81
N LYS A 211 -26.95 12.31 -21.39
CA LYS A 211 -26.47 11.59 -22.57
C LYS A 211 -26.78 12.30 -23.89
N LEU A 212 -27.74 13.23 -23.88
CA LEU A 212 -28.29 13.88 -25.08
C LEU A 212 -27.81 15.33 -25.25
N LEU A 213 -27.42 15.99 -24.16
CA LEU A 213 -27.03 17.40 -24.17
C LEU A 213 -25.50 17.57 -24.26
N PRO A 214 -24.99 18.45 -25.14
CA PRO A 214 -23.56 18.76 -25.21
C PRO A 214 -23.07 19.48 -23.95
N GLU A 215 -21.77 19.34 -23.64
CA GLU A 215 -21.14 19.91 -22.44
C GLU A 215 -21.36 21.43 -22.27
N SER A 216 -21.44 22.16 -23.37
CA SER A 216 -21.69 23.61 -23.39
C SER A 216 -23.06 24.00 -22.82
N VAL A 217 -24.06 23.12 -22.95
CA VAL A 217 -25.43 23.36 -22.46
C VAL A 217 -25.58 22.89 -21.03
N THR A 218 -24.95 21.78 -20.69
CA THR A 218 -25.04 21.16 -19.37
C THR A 218 -24.34 22.00 -18.29
N GLY A 219 -23.31 22.76 -18.65
CA GLY A 219 -22.61 23.70 -17.77
C GLY A 219 -23.44 24.92 -17.33
N VAL A 220 -24.65 25.12 -17.84
CA VAL A 220 -25.56 26.21 -17.45
C VAL A 220 -26.33 25.92 -16.14
N SER A 221 -26.38 24.66 -15.74
CA SER A 221 -27.03 24.19 -14.51
C SER A 221 -26.21 24.43 -13.24
N VAL A 222 -24.98 24.96 -13.34
CA VAL A 222 -24.06 25.08 -12.21
C VAL A 222 -24.58 26.04 -11.14
N ARG A 223 -24.75 25.56 -9.91
CA ARG A 223 -25.18 26.35 -8.74
C ARG A 223 -24.30 26.06 -7.53
N ILE A 224 -24.13 27.08 -6.68
CA ILE A 224 -23.48 26.91 -5.37
C ILE A 224 -24.39 26.05 -4.51
N TYR A 225 -23.84 25.02 -3.87
CA TYR A 225 -24.58 24.16 -2.93
C TYR A 225 -23.88 24.04 -1.57
N GLN A 226 -22.58 24.34 -1.49
CA GLN A 226 -21.81 24.30 -0.25
C GLN A 226 -20.94 25.55 -0.14
N VAL A 227 -21.00 26.17 1.03
CA VAL A 227 -20.24 27.36 1.39
C VAL A 227 -19.51 27.11 2.70
N HIS A 228 -18.21 27.39 2.69
CA HIS A 228 -17.32 27.22 3.81
C HIS A 228 -16.55 28.50 4.07
N LEU A 229 -16.67 29.08 5.26
CA LEU A 229 -16.09 30.39 5.57
C LEU A 229 -15.34 30.32 6.88
N ASN A 230 -14.08 30.77 6.91
CA ASN A 230 -13.20 30.58 8.07
C ASN A 230 -13.35 31.68 9.14
N LYS A 231 -13.33 32.95 8.74
CA LYS A 231 -13.59 34.11 9.60
C LYS A 231 -14.36 35.16 8.80
N PRO A 232 -15.62 34.90 8.45
CA PRO A 232 -16.35 35.74 7.52
C PRO A 232 -16.78 37.06 8.16
N SER A 233 -16.80 38.13 7.35
CA SER A 233 -17.53 39.35 7.72
C SER A 233 -19.05 39.17 7.56
N ASP A 234 -19.84 40.00 8.25
CA ASP A 234 -21.30 40.00 8.17
C ASP A 234 -21.82 40.04 6.72
N SER A 235 -21.28 40.95 5.90
CA SER A 235 -21.68 41.07 4.49
C SER A 235 -21.49 39.78 3.69
N ILE A 236 -20.45 38.98 4.00
CA ILE A 236 -20.18 37.72 3.31
C ILE A 236 -21.14 36.62 3.79
N VAL A 237 -21.49 36.62 5.08
CA VAL A 237 -22.52 35.72 5.63
C VAL A 237 -23.89 36.03 5.03
N GLU A 238 -24.26 37.31 4.91
CA GLU A 238 -25.50 37.71 4.25
C GLU A 238 -25.57 37.25 2.79
N GLU A 239 -24.47 37.39 2.04
CA GLU A 239 -24.35 36.91 0.67
C GLU A 239 -24.52 35.37 0.58
N ALA A 240 -23.99 34.62 1.55
CA ALA A 240 -24.16 33.17 1.63
C ALA A 240 -25.61 32.77 1.95
N LEU A 241 -26.25 33.45 2.91
CA LEU A 241 -27.64 33.21 3.32
C LEU A 241 -28.66 33.61 2.24
N ALA A 242 -28.27 34.43 1.26
CA ALA A 242 -29.10 34.75 0.10
C ALA A 242 -29.24 33.57 -0.89
N ILE A 243 -28.44 32.50 -0.74
CA ILE A 243 -28.44 31.33 -1.63
C ILE A 243 -29.55 30.36 -1.21
N GLN A 244 -30.70 30.39 -1.89
CA GLN A 244 -31.87 29.56 -1.55
C GLN A 244 -31.66 28.05 -1.66
N ASN A 245 -30.72 27.59 -2.50
CA ASN A 245 -30.44 26.17 -2.74
C ASN A 245 -29.21 25.65 -1.97
N LEU A 246 -28.78 26.37 -0.93
CA LEU A 246 -27.63 25.97 -0.14
C LEU A 246 -27.95 24.72 0.67
N GLU A 247 -27.07 23.72 0.60
CA GLU A 247 -27.19 22.43 1.28
C GLU A 247 -26.30 22.33 2.50
N CYS A 248 -25.15 23.01 2.45
CA CYS A 248 -24.11 23.00 3.47
C CYS A 248 -23.64 24.43 3.75
N LEU A 249 -23.70 24.83 5.02
CA LEU A 249 -23.19 26.10 5.52
C LEU A 249 -22.25 25.83 6.67
N ARG A 250 -20.97 26.18 6.48
CA ARG A 250 -19.93 26.01 7.50
C ARG A 250 -19.26 27.33 7.80
N LEU A 251 -19.32 27.76 9.04
CA LEU A 251 -18.86 29.06 9.50
C LEU A 251 -17.89 28.89 10.68
N GLY A 252 -16.67 29.40 10.52
CA GLY A 252 -15.69 29.51 11.58
C GLY A 252 -15.60 30.94 12.13
N GLY A 253 -15.05 31.07 13.35
CA GLY A 253 -14.76 32.36 13.97
C GLY A 253 -15.98 33.11 14.47
N ASP A 254 -15.74 34.30 15.00
CA ASP A 254 -16.68 35.11 15.79
C ASP A 254 -16.98 36.49 15.19
N THR A 255 -16.51 36.76 13.97
CA THR A 255 -16.55 38.08 13.32
C THR A 255 -17.90 38.49 12.74
N TYR A 256 -18.92 37.64 12.85
CA TYR A 256 -20.26 37.85 12.30
C TYR A 256 -21.35 37.79 13.37
N SER A 257 -22.48 38.47 13.15
CA SER A 257 -23.65 38.45 14.04
C SER A 257 -24.40 37.12 13.96
N LEU A 258 -24.88 36.60 15.09
CA LEU A 258 -25.74 35.41 15.15
C LEU A 258 -27.18 35.73 14.71
N GLU A 259 -27.64 36.98 14.85
CA GLU A 259 -29.01 37.38 14.54
C GLU A 259 -29.37 37.11 13.06
N GLN A 260 -28.43 37.38 12.14
CA GLN A 260 -28.64 37.13 10.71
C GLN A 260 -28.84 35.64 10.38
N LEU A 261 -28.31 34.73 11.21
CA LEU A 261 -28.44 33.28 11.00
C LEU A 261 -29.86 32.77 11.24
N GLN A 262 -30.74 33.55 11.87
CA GLN A 262 -32.16 33.20 11.99
C GLN A 262 -32.83 32.98 10.62
N ARG A 263 -32.29 33.59 9.56
CA ARG A 263 -32.75 33.39 8.17
C ARG A 263 -32.61 31.95 7.69
N MET A 264 -31.74 31.13 8.31
CA MET A 264 -31.57 29.70 7.98
C MET A 264 -32.88 28.92 8.10
N ARG A 265 -33.79 29.34 8.99
CA ARG A 265 -35.12 28.73 9.13
C ARG A 265 -35.93 28.73 7.82
N THR A 266 -35.64 29.68 6.93
CA THR A 266 -36.31 29.81 5.63
C THR A 266 -35.62 29.03 4.50
N MET A 267 -34.54 28.28 4.80
CA MET A 267 -33.73 27.57 3.82
C MET A 267 -34.07 26.06 3.81
N PRO A 268 -34.95 25.61 2.91
CA PRO A 268 -35.52 24.25 2.98
C PRO A 268 -34.52 23.14 2.62
N GLN A 269 -33.38 23.47 2.01
CA GLN A 269 -32.37 22.49 1.58
C GLN A 269 -31.14 22.43 2.49
N LEU A 270 -31.04 23.32 3.48
CA LEU A 270 -29.88 23.40 4.35
C LEU A 270 -29.92 22.25 5.37
N MET A 271 -28.98 21.32 5.26
CA MET A 271 -28.94 20.06 6.02
C MET A 271 -27.65 19.84 6.79
N ASP A 272 -26.54 20.41 6.33
CA ASP A 272 -25.25 20.41 7.03
C ASP A 272 -24.97 21.82 7.55
N ILE A 273 -25.00 21.97 8.87
CA ILE A 273 -24.75 23.22 9.56
C ILE A 273 -23.55 23.00 10.49
N ARG A 274 -22.46 23.73 10.25
CA ARG A 274 -21.29 23.72 11.13
C ARG A 274 -20.95 25.13 11.56
N ILE A 275 -20.92 25.37 12.86
CA ILE A 275 -20.62 26.68 13.44
C ILE A 275 -19.56 26.46 14.51
N GLY A 276 -18.36 26.99 14.33
CA GLY A 276 -17.25 26.70 15.24
C GLY A 276 -16.37 27.90 15.60
N GLY A 277 -15.71 27.81 16.75
CA GLY A 277 -14.77 28.83 17.22
C GLY A 277 -15.42 30.12 17.71
N ARG A 278 -16.64 30.05 18.26
CA ARG A 278 -17.38 31.20 18.80
C ARG A 278 -18.37 30.81 19.90
N MET A 279 -18.86 31.82 20.61
CA MET A 279 -20.01 31.68 21.50
C MET A 279 -21.32 31.64 20.68
N ILE A 280 -22.24 30.78 21.10
CA ILE A 280 -23.58 30.51 20.57
C ILE A 280 -24.60 30.87 21.65
N ASP A 281 -25.70 31.50 21.23
CA ASP A 281 -26.85 31.81 22.06
C ASP A 281 -28.01 30.83 21.85
N ASP A 282 -28.93 30.77 22.82
CA ASP A 282 -30.10 29.87 22.77
C ASP A 282 -31.03 30.17 21.59
N GLN A 283 -31.04 31.43 21.12
CA GLN A 283 -31.89 31.86 20.01
C GLN A 283 -31.47 31.17 18.69
N LEU A 284 -30.17 31.02 18.45
CA LEU A 284 -29.66 30.24 17.33
C LEU A 284 -30.01 28.75 17.48
N LEU A 285 -29.88 28.19 18.69
CA LEU A 285 -30.22 26.78 18.96
C LEU A 285 -31.70 26.50 18.67
N HIS A 286 -32.61 27.37 19.12
CA HIS A 286 -34.04 27.28 18.78
C HIS A 286 -34.30 27.40 17.27
N THR A 287 -33.51 28.22 16.56
CA THR A 287 -33.60 28.31 15.10
C THR A 287 -33.26 26.96 14.47
N ILE A 288 -32.14 26.35 14.86
CA ILE A 288 -31.69 25.04 14.34
C ILE A 288 -32.67 23.93 14.73
N ALA A 289 -33.15 23.90 15.97
CA ALA A 289 -34.14 22.93 16.45
C ALA A 289 -35.45 22.98 15.62
N SER A 290 -35.80 24.14 15.06
CA SER A 290 -36.97 24.30 14.18
C SER A 290 -36.78 23.79 12.74
N MET A 291 -35.62 23.21 12.42
CA MET A 291 -35.24 22.76 11.07
C MET A 291 -35.15 21.22 11.01
N PRO A 292 -36.28 20.51 10.82
CA PRO A 292 -36.31 19.04 10.87
C PRO A 292 -35.51 18.35 9.76
N GLN A 293 -35.10 19.09 8.71
CA GLN A 293 -34.25 18.59 7.63
C GLN A 293 -32.77 18.46 8.00
N VAL A 294 -32.31 19.03 9.12
CA VAL A 294 -30.90 19.00 9.53
C VAL A 294 -30.45 17.55 9.76
N ARG A 295 -29.27 17.22 9.20
CA ARG A 295 -28.66 15.88 9.20
C ARG A 295 -27.28 15.87 9.81
N GLU A 296 -26.51 16.91 9.53
CA GLU A 296 -25.15 17.06 10.05
C GLU A 296 -25.09 18.35 10.85
N LEU A 297 -24.65 18.24 12.10
CA LEU A 297 -24.54 19.36 13.02
C LEU A 297 -23.18 19.33 13.69
N SER A 298 -22.49 20.48 13.69
CA SER A 298 -21.19 20.60 14.34
C SER A 298 -21.08 21.93 15.06
N PHE A 299 -20.65 21.85 16.32
CA PHE A 299 -20.43 22.99 17.20
C PHE A 299 -19.01 23.01 17.76
N ILE A 300 -18.03 22.59 16.95
CA ILE A 300 -16.64 22.46 17.39
C ILE A 300 -16.12 23.79 17.98
N ARG A 301 -15.51 23.74 19.18
CA ARG A 301 -14.92 24.92 19.86
C ARG A 301 -15.96 26.02 20.11
N THR A 302 -17.07 25.66 20.74
CA THR A 302 -18.14 26.59 21.14
C THR A 302 -18.50 26.38 22.61
N ASN A 303 -19.42 27.18 23.15
CA ASN A 303 -19.91 27.11 24.53
C ASN A 303 -21.12 26.19 24.72
N ILE A 304 -21.42 25.29 23.79
CA ILE A 304 -22.52 24.35 23.97
C ILE A 304 -22.24 23.47 25.19
N ASP A 305 -23.17 23.48 26.14
CA ASP A 305 -23.19 22.62 27.30
C ASP A 305 -24.40 21.66 27.22
N THR A 306 -24.64 20.92 28.30
CA THR A 306 -25.75 19.97 28.39
C THR A 306 -27.11 20.62 28.17
N ALA A 307 -27.34 21.82 28.70
CA ALA A 307 -28.61 22.55 28.52
C ALA A 307 -28.80 22.97 27.05
N GLY A 308 -27.73 23.41 26.39
CA GLY A 308 -27.76 23.70 24.95
C GLY A 308 -28.04 22.46 24.10
N LEU A 309 -27.55 21.28 24.50
CA LEU A 309 -27.81 20.02 23.80
C LEU A 309 -29.27 19.56 23.96
N GLU A 310 -29.88 19.77 25.13
CA GLU A 310 -31.31 19.49 25.37
C GLU A 310 -32.21 20.25 24.39
N LEU A 311 -31.89 21.51 24.05
CA LEU A 311 -32.63 22.30 23.07
C LEU A 311 -32.62 21.70 21.65
N LEU A 312 -31.61 20.87 21.33
CA LEU A 312 -31.42 20.21 20.04
C LEU A 312 -31.93 18.76 20.03
N GLY A 313 -32.47 18.27 21.15
CA GLY A 313 -32.86 16.86 21.33
C GLY A 313 -33.87 16.34 20.31
N ASP A 314 -34.75 17.21 19.79
CA ASP A 314 -35.88 16.83 18.93
C ASP A 314 -35.57 16.83 17.42
N LEU A 315 -34.30 16.80 16.99
CA LEU A 315 -33.95 16.75 15.57
C LEU A 315 -34.13 15.34 14.99
N PRO A 316 -35.18 15.05 14.18
CA PRO A 316 -35.58 13.68 13.86
C PRO A 316 -34.67 13.00 12.82
N ASN A 317 -33.95 13.78 12.00
CA ASN A 317 -33.15 13.29 10.88
C ASN A 317 -31.64 13.47 11.10
N LEU A 318 -31.21 13.75 12.33
CA LEU A 318 -29.81 13.95 12.65
C LEU A 318 -29.05 12.62 12.54
N ILE A 319 -27.95 12.63 11.78
CA ILE A 319 -27.15 11.46 11.42
C ILE A 319 -25.68 11.67 11.84
N CYS A 320 -25.19 12.91 11.82
CA CYS A 320 -23.85 13.24 12.29
C CYS A 320 -23.91 14.39 13.31
N LEU A 321 -23.26 14.20 14.46
CA LEU A 321 -23.17 15.21 15.50
C LEU A 321 -21.72 15.35 15.96
N SER A 322 -21.21 16.58 15.95
CA SER A 322 -19.86 16.90 16.38
C SER A 322 -19.84 18.00 17.45
N LEU A 323 -19.31 17.63 18.61
CA LEU A 323 -19.26 18.42 19.84
C LEU A 323 -17.82 18.58 20.36
N ALA A 324 -16.79 18.34 19.54
CA ALA A 324 -15.41 18.45 19.99
C ALA A 324 -15.08 19.86 20.54
N ASP A 325 -14.31 19.91 21.62
CA ASP A 325 -13.98 21.15 22.34
C ASP A 325 -15.21 22.00 22.74
N THR A 326 -16.34 21.38 23.06
CA THR A 326 -17.50 22.03 23.70
C THR A 326 -17.46 21.86 25.23
N LEU A 327 -18.49 22.34 25.93
CA LEU A 327 -18.67 22.21 27.38
C LEU A 327 -19.59 21.04 27.77
N VAL A 328 -20.04 20.24 26.81
CA VAL A 328 -20.85 19.03 27.05
C VAL A 328 -20.03 18.01 27.83
N ARG A 329 -20.61 17.47 28.91
CA ARG A 329 -20.05 16.35 29.66
C ARG A 329 -20.54 15.05 29.04
N MET A 330 -19.67 14.06 28.91
CA MET A 330 -20.03 12.79 28.27
C MET A 330 -21.05 12.00 29.10
N GLU A 331 -21.02 12.14 30.43
CA GLU A 331 -21.97 11.46 31.32
C GLU A 331 -23.42 11.92 31.09
N ASP A 332 -23.58 13.16 30.61
CA ASP A 332 -24.88 13.77 30.35
C ASP A 332 -25.47 13.37 28.98
N LEU A 333 -24.76 12.58 28.16
CA LEU A 333 -25.29 11.99 26.91
C LEU A 333 -26.12 10.73 27.16
N ALA A 334 -26.14 10.23 28.40
CA ALA A 334 -26.90 9.06 28.81
C ALA A 334 -28.45 9.16 28.73
N PRO A 335 -29.12 10.34 28.69
CA PRO A 335 -30.52 10.40 28.27
C PRO A 335 -30.61 10.17 26.76
N THR A 336 -31.28 9.09 26.35
CA THR A 336 -31.43 8.68 24.95
C THR A 336 -32.21 9.74 24.16
N TYR A 337 -31.49 10.70 23.56
CA TYR A 337 -32.09 11.65 22.62
C TYR A 337 -32.70 10.88 21.44
N PRO A 338 -33.86 11.30 20.90
CA PRO A 338 -34.50 10.63 19.75
C PRO A 338 -33.57 10.36 18.56
N TRP A 339 -32.60 11.24 18.31
CA TRP A 339 -31.65 11.08 17.21
C TRP A 339 -30.58 9.99 17.45
N SER A 340 -30.36 9.52 18.68
CA SER A 340 -29.40 8.44 18.97
C SER A 340 -29.69 7.16 18.19
N ALA A 341 -30.97 6.88 17.92
CA ALA A 341 -31.41 5.75 17.13
C ALA A 341 -30.99 5.84 15.65
N ASN A 342 -30.77 7.05 15.12
CA ASN A 342 -30.46 7.32 13.71
C ASN A 342 -29.00 7.75 13.48
N LEU A 343 -28.24 7.96 14.55
CA LEU A 343 -26.93 8.58 14.44
C LEU A 343 -25.92 7.60 13.86
N PHE A 344 -25.23 8.04 12.81
CA PHE A 344 -24.16 7.32 12.13
C PHE A 344 -22.78 7.67 12.68
N SER A 345 -22.55 8.96 12.99
CA SER A 345 -21.26 9.47 13.46
C SER A 345 -21.43 10.42 14.64
N LEU A 346 -20.67 10.17 15.70
CA LEU A 346 -20.63 10.98 16.91
C LEU A 346 -19.19 11.39 17.22
N GLU A 347 -18.96 12.68 17.39
CA GLU A 347 -17.68 13.23 17.82
C GLU A 347 -17.89 14.02 19.12
N LEU A 348 -17.20 13.60 20.17
CA LEU A 348 -17.36 14.11 21.54
C LEU A 348 -16.12 14.88 22.01
N PRO A 349 -16.32 15.86 22.92
CA PRO A 349 -15.21 16.53 23.57
C PRO A 349 -14.55 15.60 24.59
N ARG A 350 -13.36 15.99 25.05
CA ARG A 350 -12.71 15.37 26.21
C ARG A 350 -12.66 16.36 27.39
N PRO A 351 -12.63 15.89 28.64
CA PRO A 351 -12.56 16.77 29.80
C PRO A 351 -11.30 17.63 29.80
N ARG A 352 -11.36 18.75 30.53
CA ARG A 352 -10.20 19.62 30.73
C ARG A 352 -9.13 18.89 31.54
N PRO A 353 -7.83 19.16 31.30
CA PRO A 353 -6.73 18.55 32.04
C PRO A 353 -6.95 18.57 33.56
N GLY A 354 -6.75 17.43 34.21
CA GLY A 354 -6.97 17.22 35.65
C GLY A 354 -8.40 16.84 36.04
N ASN A 355 -9.31 16.70 35.08
CA ASN A 355 -10.67 16.21 35.31
C ASN A 355 -10.90 14.88 34.58
N SER A 356 -11.69 14.02 35.21
CA SER A 356 -12.21 12.78 34.62
C SER A 356 -13.66 12.98 34.14
N ASP A 357 -14.17 12.02 33.38
CA ASP A 357 -15.53 11.97 32.87
C ASP A 357 -15.90 10.50 32.58
N SER A 358 -17.15 10.23 32.23
CA SER A 358 -17.60 8.89 31.83
C SER A 358 -18.58 8.92 30.68
N LEU A 359 -18.60 7.88 29.85
CA LEU A 359 -19.55 7.70 28.77
C LEU A 359 -20.09 6.28 28.82
N ALA A 360 -21.42 6.14 28.92
CA ALA A 360 -22.10 4.86 28.79
C ALA A 360 -23.05 4.94 27.58
N LEU A 361 -22.71 4.22 26.50
CA LEU A 361 -23.58 4.09 25.33
C LEU A 361 -24.15 2.68 25.28
N THR A 362 -25.47 2.58 25.16
CA THR A 362 -26.18 1.29 25.10
C THR A 362 -27.24 1.35 24.02
N ASP A 363 -27.24 0.37 23.12
CA ASP A 363 -28.24 0.17 22.05
C ASP A 363 -28.31 1.33 21.03
N TRP A 364 -27.17 1.70 20.44
CA TRP A 364 -27.11 2.65 19.32
C TRP A 364 -26.90 1.88 18.00
N PRO A 365 -27.99 1.44 17.33
CA PRO A 365 -27.92 0.40 16.30
C PRO A 365 -27.17 0.83 15.02
N HIS A 366 -27.24 2.11 14.67
CA HIS A 366 -26.67 2.63 13.42
C HIS A 366 -25.37 3.41 13.61
N LEU A 367 -24.85 3.49 14.85
CA LEU A 367 -23.61 4.21 15.12
C LEU A 367 -22.41 3.44 14.54
N ARG A 368 -21.72 4.06 13.60
CA ARG A 368 -20.55 3.47 12.91
C ARG A 368 -19.23 4.07 13.31
N GLU A 369 -19.25 5.36 13.63
CA GLU A 369 -18.05 6.14 13.94
C GLU A 369 -18.25 6.87 15.27
N LEU A 370 -17.43 6.52 16.26
CA LEU A 370 -17.35 7.25 17.52
C LEU A 370 -15.94 7.83 17.66
N THR A 371 -15.86 9.13 17.87
CA THR A 371 -14.60 9.85 18.05
C THR A 371 -14.64 10.66 19.35
N ILE A 372 -13.60 10.56 20.16
CA ILE A 372 -13.42 11.41 21.35
C ILE A 372 -12.12 12.17 21.16
N ARG A 373 -12.19 13.50 21.01
CA ARG A 373 -11.00 14.32 20.72
C ARG A 373 -11.05 15.75 21.22
N SER A 374 -9.88 16.39 21.23
CA SER A 374 -9.73 17.83 21.43
C SER A 374 -8.80 18.46 20.41
N CYS A 375 -9.12 19.65 19.93
CA CYS A 375 -8.25 20.41 19.03
C CYS A 375 -7.22 21.27 19.79
N SER A 376 -7.36 21.42 21.11
CA SER A 376 -6.66 22.48 21.85
C SER A 376 -6.16 22.14 23.25
N HIS A 377 -6.74 21.14 23.91
CA HIS A 377 -6.35 20.79 25.27
C HIS A 377 -4.97 20.09 25.30
N LEU A 378 -4.19 20.41 26.34
CA LEU A 378 -2.95 19.72 26.70
C LEU A 378 -3.25 18.31 27.25
N MET A 379 -2.22 17.50 27.49
CA MET A 379 -2.39 16.13 28.01
C MET A 379 -3.27 16.07 29.26
N ASN A 380 -4.08 15.02 29.36
CA ASN A 380 -4.89 14.71 30.53
C ASN A 380 -4.71 13.23 30.90
N ASP A 381 -4.08 12.99 32.04
CA ASP A 381 -3.80 11.67 32.61
C ASP A 381 -4.95 11.15 33.48
N SER A 382 -5.93 11.99 33.80
CA SER A 382 -7.14 11.59 34.52
C SER A 382 -8.00 10.74 33.59
N PRO A 383 -8.15 9.42 33.85
CA PRO A 383 -8.76 8.50 32.89
C PRO A 383 -10.25 8.78 32.72
N VAL A 384 -10.73 8.74 31.48
CA VAL A 384 -12.17 8.76 31.13
C VAL A 384 -12.67 7.34 31.00
N LYS A 385 -13.80 7.03 31.65
CA LYS A 385 -14.40 5.69 31.60
C LYS A 385 -15.37 5.57 30.42
N LEU A 386 -15.14 4.62 29.52
CA LEU A 386 -15.96 4.36 28.34
C LEU A 386 -16.58 2.96 28.41
N GLU A 387 -17.90 2.90 28.51
CA GLU A 387 -18.69 1.67 28.48
C GLU A 387 -19.57 1.67 27.22
N LEU A 388 -19.18 0.86 26.24
CA LEU A 388 -19.85 0.76 24.94
C LEU A 388 -20.52 -0.61 24.82
N GLN A 389 -21.85 -0.63 24.81
CA GLN A 389 -22.63 -1.87 24.84
C GLN A 389 -23.63 -1.94 23.68
N ASN A 390 -23.68 -3.08 23.00
CA ASN A 390 -24.61 -3.35 21.89
C ASN A 390 -24.56 -2.30 20.78
N LEU A 391 -23.42 -2.24 20.09
CA LEU A 391 -23.18 -1.34 18.97
C LEU A 391 -22.96 -2.16 17.69
N PRO A 392 -24.02 -2.73 17.08
CA PRO A 392 -23.90 -3.75 16.04
C PRO A 392 -23.23 -3.24 14.76
N GLU A 393 -23.37 -1.95 14.43
CA GLU A 393 -22.76 -1.36 13.23
C GLU A 393 -21.47 -0.55 13.50
N LEU A 394 -20.96 -0.52 14.74
CA LEU A 394 -19.77 0.26 15.07
C LEU A 394 -18.56 -0.31 14.34
N GLN A 395 -17.94 0.48 13.47
CA GLN A 395 -16.78 0.09 12.66
C GLN A 395 -15.49 0.74 13.14
N HIS A 396 -15.59 1.99 13.62
CA HIS A 396 -14.45 2.83 13.98
C HIS A 396 -14.66 3.49 15.33
N LEU A 397 -13.74 3.22 16.26
CA LEU A 397 -13.60 3.96 17.51
C LEU A 397 -12.27 4.71 17.50
N THR A 398 -12.31 6.04 17.59
CA THR A 398 -11.12 6.90 17.58
C THR A 398 -10.97 7.63 18.91
N LEU A 399 -9.82 7.42 19.57
CA LEU A 399 -9.51 8.00 20.88
C LEU A 399 -8.34 8.98 20.78
N ASP A 400 -8.45 10.15 21.38
CA ASP A 400 -7.35 11.12 21.47
C ASP A 400 -6.16 10.53 22.23
N SER A 401 -4.97 10.49 21.61
CA SER A 401 -3.77 9.98 22.27
C SER A 401 -3.40 10.78 23.53
N MET A 402 -3.81 12.06 23.62
CA MET A 402 -3.47 12.94 24.74
C MET A 402 -4.47 12.85 25.92
N GLN A 403 -5.33 11.83 25.94
CA GLN A 403 -6.31 11.57 27.00
C GLN A 403 -6.21 10.12 27.46
N ALA A 404 -6.02 9.89 28.76
CA ALA A 404 -6.11 8.56 29.33
C ALA A 404 -7.57 8.05 29.31
N PHE A 405 -7.76 6.75 29.00
CA PHE A 405 -9.07 6.09 28.99
C PHE A 405 -9.07 4.75 29.73
N GLU A 406 -10.23 4.39 30.29
CA GLU A 406 -10.63 3.02 30.62
C GLU A 406 -11.69 2.59 29.60
N LEU A 407 -11.44 1.53 28.84
CA LEU A 407 -12.32 1.13 27.73
C LEU A 407 -12.91 -0.27 27.96
N SER A 408 -14.25 -0.35 27.93
CA SER A 408 -15.00 -1.59 27.92
C SER A 408 -15.96 -1.61 26.72
N ILE A 409 -15.78 -2.56 25.82
CA ILE A 409 -16.64 -2.78 24.65
C ILE A 409 -17.32 -4.14 24.79
N VAL A 410 -18.64 -4.16 24.70
CA VAL A 410 -19.43 -5.39 24.73
C VAL A 410 -20.35 -5.41 23.53
N ASN A 411 -20.24 -6.45 22.70
CA ASN A 411 -21.06 -6.68 21.52
C ASN A 411 -20.93 -5.56 20.46
N ALA A 412 -19.79 -5.56 19.75
CA ALA A 412 -19.51 -4.70 18.61
C ALA A 412 -18.96 -5.53 17.44
N PRO A 413 -19.79 -6.37 16.79
CA PRO A 413 -19.36 -7.37 15.82
C PRO A 413 -18.73 -6.80 14.55
N GLU A 414 -19.11 -5.58 14.16
CA GLU A 414 -18.57 -4.89 12.98
C GLU A 414 -17.32 -4.04 13.28
N LEU A 415 -16.85 -4.02 14.54
CA LEU A 415 -15.69 -3.21 14.92
C LEU A 415 -14.43 -3.78 14.27
N THR A 416 -13.78 -2.97 13.44
CA THR A 416 -12.60 -3.40 12.69
C THR A 416 -11.30 -2.81 13.24
N HIS A 417 -11.36 -1.57 13.75
CA HIS A 417 -10.19 -0.83 14.20
C HIS A 417 -10.47 -0.02 15.47
N LEU A 418 -9.53 -0.11 16.42
CA LEU A 418 -9.38 0.85 17.51
C LEU A 418 -8.31 1.87 17.11
N CYS A 419 -8.73 3.04 16.65
CA CYS A 419 -7.85 4.10 16.17
C CYS A 419 -7.45 5.05 17.31
N HIS A 420 -6.30 5.68 17.16
CA HIS A 420 -5.91 6.82 17.99
C HIS A 420 -5.76 8.07 17.12
N ASP A 421 -6.19 9.21 17.66
CA ASP A 421 -6.02 10.51 17.03
C ASP A 421 -4.80 11.21 17.63
N ASN A 422 -3.79 11.44 16.79
CA ASN A 422 -2.61 12.24 17.13
C ASN A 422 -2.55 13.55 16.32
N ILE A 423 -3.66 13.92 15.67
CA ILE A 423 -3.77 15.18 14.94
C ILE A 423 -3.56 16.31 15.97
N TYR A 424 -2.86 17.36 15.56
CA TYR A 424 -2.52 18.51 16.40
C TYR A 424 -1.56 18.25 17.54
N PHE A 425 -0.92 17.08 17.62
CA PHE A 425 0.13 16.81 18.61
C PHE A 425 1.12 17.99 18.71
N ARG A 426 1.72 18.40 17.59
CA ARG A 426 2.68 19.51 17.52
C ARG A 426 2.13 20.86 18.01
N SER A 427 0.83 21.10 17.92
CA SER A 427 0.22 22.34 18.41
C SER A 427 -0.27 22.26 19.86
N ARG A 428 -0.33 21.06 20.45
CA ARG A 428 -0.85 20.80 21.80
C ARG A 428 0.22 20.40 22.81
N VAL A 429 1.43 20.04 22.39
CA VAL A 429 2.57 19.83 23.31
C VAL A 429 3.58 20.97 23.25
N SER A 430 4.16 21.31 24.40
CA SER A 430 5.30 22.22 24.46
C SER A 430 6.57 21.58 23.87
N ARG A 431 7.59 22.38 23.52
CA ARG A 431 8.86 21.91 22.88
C ARG A 431 9.58 20.76 23.61
N PHE A 432 9.25 20.50 24.87
CA PHE A 432 9.88 19.47 25.71
C PHE A 432 8.87 18.50 26.34
N GLN A 433 7.59 18.62 26.01
CA GLN A 433 6.56 17.71 26.51
C GLN A 433 6.46 16.52 25.57
N THR A 434 6.41 15.34 26.17
CA THR A 434 6.26 14.06 25.47
C THR A 434 4.86 13.52 25.70
N GLY A 435 4.32 12.79 24.72
CA GLY A 435 3.02 12.15 24.82
C GLY A 435 3.02 10.78 24.13
N PRO A 436 2.05 9.93 24.47
CA PRO A 436 1.97 8.59 23.91
C PRO A 436 1.72 8.63 22.40
N GLU A 437 2.37 7.73 21.67
CA GLU A 437 2.15 7.58 20.23
C GLU A 437 0.82 6.86 19.93
N ALA A 438 0.50 5.83 20.71
CA ALA A 438 -0.72 5.03 20.61
C ALA A 438 -1.87 5.54 21.52
N ALA A 439 -3.01 4.84 21.50
CA ALA A 439 -4.13 5.12 22.40
C ALA A 439 -3.68 4.99 23.87
N TRP A 440 -3.90 6.05 24.66
CA TRP A 440 -3.54 6.05 26.07
C TRP A 440 -4.60 5.31 26.89
N LEU A 441 -4.44 4.00 27.00
CA LEU A 441 -5.35 3.13 27.73
C LEU A 441 -4.75 2.74 29.08
N THR A 442 -5.60 2.71 30.10
CA THR A 442 -5.28 2.18 31.44
C THR A 442 -5.94 0.82 31.66
N LYS A 443 -7.14 0.60 31.09
CA LYS A 443 -7.82 -0.69 31.02
C LYS A 443 -8.41 -0.90 29.63
N LEU A 444 -8.38 -2.14 29.14
CA LEU A 444 -8.96 -2.51 27.84
C LEU A 444 -9.67 -3.86 27.91
N HIS A 445 -11.01 -3.82 27.95
CA HIS A 445 -11.87 -5.00 27.92
C HIS A 445 -12.69 -5.01 26.62
N ILE A 446 -12.62 -6.10 25.86
CA ILE A 446 -13.43 -6.28 24.65
C ILE A 446 -14.10 -7.64 24.68
N ASP A 447 -15.43 -7.67 24.65
CA ASP A 447 -16.25 -8.87 24.54
C ASP A 447 -17.08 -8.81 23.25
N ASN A 448 -16.92 -9.83 22.40
CA ASN A 448 -17.59 -10.01 21.12
C ASN A 448 -17.30 -8.89 20.09
N ALA A 449 -16.09 -8.91 19.53
CA ALA A 449 -15.67 -8.09 18.39
C ALA A 449 -14.85 -8.92 17.37
N PRO A 450 -15.46 -9.92 16.71
CA PRO A 450 -14.75 -10.91 15.89
C PRO A 450 -14.01 -10.35 14.67
N LYS A 451 -14.38 -9.16 14.18
CA LYS A 451 -13.74 -8.49 13.03
C LYS A 451 -12.61 -7.53 13.43
N LEU A 452 -12.35 -7.36 14.73
CA LEU A 452 -11.30 -6.46 15.20
C LEU A 452 -9.93 -7.09 14.91
N VAL A 453 -9.13 -6.38 14.10
CA VAL A 453 -7.83 -6.90 13.63
C VAL A 453 -6.68 -6.41 14.50
N GLU A 454 -6.73 -5.17 14.98
CA GLU A 454 -5.64 -4.58 15.77
C GLU A 454 -6.18 -3.78 16.95
N ALA A 455 -5.58 -4.00 18.12
CA ALA A 455 -5.70 -3.13 19.29
C ALA A 455 -4.30 -2.71 19.73
N ARG A 456 -3.98 -1.42 19.52
CA ARG A 456 -2.73 -0.81 19.94
C ARG A 456 -2.97 0.08 21.15
N ALA A 457 -2.21 -0.16 22.21
CA ALA A 457 -2.28 0.61 23.45
C ALA A 457 -0.91 1.13 23.84
N TYR A 458 -0.86 2.31 24.46
CA TYR A 458 0.34 2.80 25.11
C TYR A 458 0.63 1.97 26.36
N GLY A 459 1.62 1.08 26.25
CA GLY A 459 1.99 0.08 27.26
C GLY A 459 2.30 0.67 28.64
N PRO A 460 3.10 1.74 28.79
CA PRO A 460 3.56 2.19 30.11
C PRO A 460 2.49 2.56 31.16
N THR A 461 1.23 2.76 30.75
CA THR A 461 0.11 3.04 31.66
C THR A 461 -1.00 1.98 31.63
N LEU A 462 -0.88 0.98 30.76
CA LEU A 462 -1.88 -0.07 30.63
C LEU A 462 -1.75 -1.02 31.83
N GLU A 463 -2.81 -1.22 32.61
CA GLU A 463 -2.79 -2.05 33.80
C GLU A 463 -3.52 -3.39 33.60
N GLU A 464 -4.54 -3.39 32.74
CA GLU A 464 -5.44 -4.53 32.55
C GLU A 464 -5.86 -4.69 31.08
N VAL A 465 -5.79 -5.93 30.59
CA VAL A 465 -6.26 -6.32 29.25
C VAL A 465 -7.04 -7.63 29.33
N TYR A 466 -8.20 -7.66 28.68
CA TYR A 466 -9.03 -8.85 28.59
C TYR A 466 -9.83 -8.86 27.28
N TYR A 467 -9.80 -9.99 26.59
CA TYR A 467 -10.49 -10.17 25.31
C TYR A 467 -11.38 -11.41 25.31
N ARG A 468 -12.54 -11.32 24.68
CA ARG A 468 -13.43 -12.45 24.45
C ARG A 468 -14.07 -12.35 23.08
N GLY A 469 -14.08 -13.45 22.32
CA GLY A 469 -14.65 -13.47 20.98
C GLY A 469 -13.92 -12.56 19.98
N THR A 470 -12.58 -12.50 20.04
CA THR A 470 -11.74 -11.68 19.15
C THR A 470 -10.64 -12.53 18.48
N PRO A 471 -10.99 -13.54 17.66
CA PRO A 471 -10.05 -14.54 17.17
C PRO A 471 -9.04 -14.03 16.13
N GLN A 472 -9.27 -12.85 15.53
CA GLN A 472 -8.37 -12.24 14.53
C GLN A 472 -7.50 -11.12 15.11
N LEU A 473 -7.69 -10.81 16.40
CA LEU A 473 -7.06 -9.65 17.02
C LEU A 473 -5.55 -9.87 17.13
N ALA A 474 -4.79 -8.83 16.79
CA ALA A 474 -3.41 -8.64 17.19
C ALA A 474 -3.35 -7.65 18.35
N PHE A 475 -2.74 -8.06 19.46
CA PHE A 475 -2.47 -7.19 20.60
C PHE A 475 -1.07 -6.61 20.48
N ARG A 476 -0.95 -5.28 20.57
CA ARG A 476 0.33 -4.56 20.55
C ARG A 476 0.42 -3.53 21.67
N ALA A 477 1.43 -3.67 22.53
CA ALA A 477 1.75 -2.71 23.58
C ALA A 477 2.90 -1.79 23.14
N ASP A 478 2.56 -0.57 22.73
CA ASP A 478 3.52 0.42 22.25
C ASP A 478 4.21 1.15 23.42
N ARG A 479 5.53 1.33 23.33
CA ARG A 479 6.35 2.04 24.34
C ARG A 479 6.80 3.43 23.87
N ASN A 480 6.49 3.79 22.63
CA ASN A 480 6.96 5.01 22.01
C ASN A 480 6.23 6.24 22.56
N GLN A 481 7.01 7.30 22.78
CA GLN A 481 6.49 8.64 22.96
C GLN A 481 6.95 9.54 21.82
N CYS A 482 6.04 10.40 21.36
CA CYS A 482 6.32 11.43 20.38
C CYS A 482 6.88 12.69 21.05
N TYR A 483 7.90 13.32 20.44
CA TYR A 483 8.38 14.66 20.82
C TYR A 483 7.86 15.74 19.87
N PHE A 484 7.88 17.00 20.34
CA PHE A 484 7.60 18.17 19.51
C PHE A 484 8.48 18.24 18.24
N SER A 485 9.72 17.71 18.29
CA SER A 485 10.64 17.64 17.15
C SER A 485 10.30 16.54 16.13
N GLY A 486 9.32 15.67 16.41
CA GLY A 486 9.03 14.47 15.60
C GLY A 486 10.06 13.36 15.76
N VAL A 487 10.99 13.50 16.70
CA VAL A 487 11.87 12.40 17.13
C VAL A 487 11.04 11.50 18.04
N ILE A 488 11.09 10.19 17.81
CA ILE A 488 10.52 9.18 18.70
C ILE A 488 11.64 8.77 19.64
N ASN A 489 11.45 8.91 20.96
CA ASN A 489 12.35 8.22 21.90
C ASN A 489 11.61 7.05 22.51
N GLU A 490 12.32 5.94 22.54
CA GLU A 490 12.03 4.78 23.35
C GLU A 490 12.06 5.14 24.84
N ILE A 491 10.99 4.85 25.56
CA ILE A 491 10.96 4.88 27.02
C ILE A 491 10.87 3.46 27.54
N GLU A 492 11.53 3.22 28.65
CA GLU A 492 11.50 1.93 29.34
C GLU A 492 10.11 1.70 29.96
N VAL A 493 9.47 0.58 29.61
CA VAL A 493 8.24 0.13 30.27
C VAL A 493 8.57 -0.15 31.74
N LYS A 494 7.85 0.51 32.65
CA LYS A 494 8.30 0.83 34.01
C LYS A 494 8.39 -0.34 35.03
N SER A 495 7.95 -1.56 34.72
CA SER A 495 8.17 -2.74 35.60
C SER A 495 7.73 -4.07 34.94
N PRO A 496 8.48 -5.17 35.11
CA PRO A 496 8.03 -6.55 34.79
C PRO A 496 6.65 -6.91 35.37
N ASP A 497 6.27 -6.35 36.54
CA ASP A 497 4.98 -6.63 37.20
C ASP A 497 3.78 -6.25 36.34
N VAL A 498 3.90 -5.15 35.59
CA VAL A 498 2.82 -4.66 34.72
C VAL A 498 2.67 -5.59 33.53
N VAL A 499 3.79 -6.01 32.93
CA VAL A 499 3.79 -6.99 31.83
C VAL A 499 3.20 -8.33 32.30
N GLN A 500 3.50 -8.76 33.53
CA GLN A 500 2.91 -9.97 34.11
C GLN A 500 1.38 -9.90 34.20
N LYS A 501 0.82 -8.73 34.55
CA LYS A 501 -0.65 -8.54 34.55
C LYS A 501 -1.23 -8.70 33.15
N TRP A 502 -0.56 -8.18 32.12
CA TRP A 502 -1.02 -8.34 30.73
C TRP A 502 -1.01 -9.81 30.31
N VAL A 503 0.09 -10.51 30.58
CA VAL A 503 0.23 -11.95 30.31
C VAL A 503 -0.87 -12.76 31.00
N ASN A 504 -1.17 -12.45 32.27
CA ASN A 504 -2.24 -13.11 33.02
C ASN A 504 -3.63 -12.84 32.42
N GLY A 505 -3.88 -11.62 31.94
CA GLY A 505 -5.13 -11.23 31.28
C GLY A 505 -5.31 -11.92 29.93
N LEU A 506 -4.28 -11.86 29.09
CA LEU A 506 -4.22 -12.51 27.77
C LEU A 506 -4.39 -14.03 27.87
N GLY A 507 -3.83 -14.66 28.91
CA GLY A 507 -3.99 -16.09 29.17
C GLY A 507 -5.41 -16.53 29.51
N LYS A 508 -6.26 -15.63 30.04
CA LYS A 508 -7.68 -15.89 30.34
C LYS A 508 -8.62 -15.50 29.20
N SER A 509 -8.06 -14.95 28.12
CA SER A 509 -8.82 -14.34 27.04
C SER A 509 -9.12 -15.35 25.91
N GLU A 510 -10.20 -15.11 25.16
CA GLU A 510 -10.57 -15.87 23.94
C GLU A 510 -10.19 -15.04 22.70
N GLY A 511 -8.88 -14.97 22.46
CA GLY A 511 -8.19 -13.99 21.60
C GLY A 511 -7.21 -13.15 22.45
N PRO A 512 -6.18 -12.49 21.89
CA PRO A 512 -5.80 -12.35 20.49
C PRO A 512 -5.14 -13.60 19.89
N SER A 513 -5.04 -13.65 18.54
CA SER A 513 -4.24 -14.65 17.83
C SER A 513 -2.77 -14.27 17.67
N GLU A 514 -2.48 -12.97 17.74
CA GLU A 514 -1.11 -12.44 17.67
C GLU A 514 -0.82 -11.59 18.92
N VAL A 515 0.31 -11.86 19.55
CA VAL A 515 0.77 -11.16 20.76
C VAL A 515 2.13 -10.54 20.49
N ASP A 516 2.17 -9.22 20.48
CA ASP A 516 3.38 -8.43 20.29
C ASP A 516 3.84 -7.85 21.63
N LEU A 517 4.95 -8.41 22.13
CA LEU A 517 5.64 -8.02 23.37
C LEU A 517 7.09 -7.61 23.05
N GLN A 518 7.28 -6.98 21.89
CA GLN A 518 8.57 -6.47 21.48
C GLN A 518 9.12 -5.49 22.52
N GLU A 519 10.44 -5.55 22.71
CA GLU A 519 11.18 -4.52 23.39
C GLU A 519 10.74 -4.26 24.85
N LEU A 520 10.18 -5.28 25.51
CA LEU A 520 9.72 -5.27 26.90
C LEU A 520 10.76 -5.91 27.86
N PRO A 521 10.76 -5.56 29.15
CA PRO A 521 11.63 -6.17 30.15
C PRO A 521 11.10 -7.55 30.59
N LEU A 522 11.30 -8.58 29.75
CA LEU A 522 10.72 -9.92 29.96
C LEU A 522 11.54 -10.86 30.86
N ARG A 523 12.72 -10.43 31.33
CA ARG A 523 13.66 -11.29 32.09
C ARG A 523 13.01 -11.96 33.30
N ASP A 524 12.14 -11.22 34.01
CA ASP A 524 11.45 -11.64 35.24
C ASP A 524 9.93 -11.84 35.02
N VAL A 525 9.51 -12.09 33.78
CA VAL A 525 8.10 -12.31 33.41
C VAL A 525 7.87 -13.78 33.08
N ASP A 526 6.89 -14.41 33.72
CA ASP A 526 6.43 -15.76 33.41
C ASP A 526 5.35 -15.73 32.33
N LEU A 527 5.66 -16.31 31.16
CA LEU A 527 4.77 -16.40 30.00
C LEU A 527 3.83 -17.62 30.02
N SER A 528 3.97 -18.53 31.00
CA SER A 528 3.16 -19.75 31.10
C SER A 528 1.64 -19.52 31.12
N PRO A 529 1.10 -18.41 31.68
CA PRO A 529 -0.33 -18.13 31.64
C PRO A 529 -0.90 -18.03 30.22
N LEU A 530 -0.09 -17.65 29.22
CA LEU A 530 -0.53 -17.54 27.82
C LEU A 530 -1.07 -18.87 27.26
N LYS A 531 -0.65 -20.01 27.83
CA LYS A 531 -1.16 -21.35 27.48
C LYS A 531 -2.68 -21.48 27.59
N GLY A 532 -3.31 -20.71 28.49
CA GLY A 532 -4.76 -20.69 28.65
C GLY A 532 -5.50 -20.18 27.40
N ASN A 533 -4.82 -19.45 26.52
CA ASN A 533 -5.36 -18.92 25.29
C ASN A 533 -4.87 -19.73 24.07
N SER A 534 -5.66 -20.72 23.66
CA SER A 534 -5.34 -21.62 22.55
C SER A 534 -5.33 -20.96 21.16
N LEU A 535 -5.82 -19.71 21.06
CA LEU A 535 -5.89 -18.97 19.80
C LEU A 535 -4.58 -18.28 19.44
N ILE A 536 -3.65 -18.10 20.39
CA ILE A 536 -2.34 -17.50 20.11
C ILE A 536 -1.59 -18.38 19.11
N LYS A 537 -1.32 -17.82 17.93
CA LYS A 537 -0.54 -18.43 16.84
C LYS A 537 0.77 -17.70 16.55
N SER A 538 0.87 -16.43 16.92
CA SER A 538 2.07 -15.62 16.71
C SER A 538 2.48 -14.92 18.00
N LEU A 539 3.77 -15.01 18.33
CA LEU A 539 4.38 -14.35 19.47
C LEU A 539 5.64 -13.61 19.02
N ASP A 540 5.66 -12.29 19.23
CA ASP A 540 6.80 -11.44 18.89
C ASP A 540 7.45 -10.88 20.15
N LEU A 541 8.70 -11.24 20.38
CA LEU A 541 9.51 -10.82 21.53
C LEU A 541 10.74 -10.03 21.09
N THR A 542 10.80 -9.57 19.84
CA THR A 542 11.99 -8.92 19.26
C THR A 542 12.48 -7.78 20.15
N GLY A 543 13.79 -7.72 20.41
CA GLY A 543 14.40 -6.68 21.25
C GLY A 543 14.21 -6.84 22.76
N SER A 544 13.30 -7.70 23.23
CA SER A 544 13.06 -7.96 24.66
C SER A 544 14.18 -8.75 25.29
N SER A 545 14.56 -8.42 26.53
CA SER A 545 15.55 -9.22 27.27
C SER A 545 14.90 -10.46 27.88
N MET A 546 15.49 -11.65 27.67
CA MET A 546 14.92 -12.94 28.06
C MET A 546 15.87 -13.74 28.96
N SER A 547 15.28 -14.58 29.83
CA SER A 547 16.00 -15.58 30.63
C SER A 547 15.66 -17.01 30.18
N ASP A 548 16.42 -18.01 30.65
CA ASP A 548 16.08 -19.43 30.42
C ASP A 548 14.68 -19.78 30.93
N ALA A 549 14.26 -19.18 32.05
CA ALA A 549 12.92 -19.37 32.60
C ALA A 549 11.84 -18.83 31.64
N THR A 550 12.07 -17.67 31.02
CA THR A 550 11.17 -17.11 30.00
C THR A 550 11.04 -18.05 28.80
N MET A 551 12.14 -18.70 28.36
CA MET A 551 12.10 -19.66 27.25
C MET A 551 11.29 -20.92 27.59
N GLU A 552 11.46 -21.49 28.78
CA GLU A 552 10.68 -22.64 29.22
C GLU A 552 9.17 -22.34 29.23
N SER A 553 8.78 -21.12 29.63
CA SER A 553 7.39 -20.68 29.57
C SER A 553 6.84 -20.58 28.13
N ILE A 554 7.67 -20.31 27.12
CA ILE A 554 7.26 -20.27 25.70
C ILE A 554 7.00 -21.69 25.18
N PHE A 555 7.77 -22.67 25.62
CA PHE A 555 7.61 -24.07 25.21
C PHE A 555 6.28 -24.70 25.64
N ASP A 556 5.55 -24.06 26.54
CA ASP A 556 4.17 -24.45 26.87
C ASP A 556 3.15 -24.10 25.79
N LEU A 557 3.52 -23.26 24.81
CA LEU A 557 2.66 -22.76 23.73
C LEU A 557 2.71 -23.65 22.48
N ALA A 558 2.42 -24.94 22.64
CA ALA A 558 2.59 -25.94 21.57
C ALA A 558 1.85 -25.67 20.25
N ALA A 559 0.82 -24.81 20.28
CA ALA A 559 0.01 -24.47 19.10
C ALA A 559 0.52 -23.23 18.32
N LEU A 560 1.68 -22.71 18.71
CA LEU A 560 2.32 -21.54 18.12
C LEU A 560 2.85 -21.86 16.72
N LYS A 561 2.57 -21.00 15.76
CA LYS A 561 3.01 -21.11 14.35
C LYS A 561 4.13 -20.14 14.00
N GLN A 562 4.21 -19.02 14.71
CA GLN A 562 5.21 -17.98 14.47
C GLN A 562 5.82 -17.54 15.80
N LEU A 563 7.14 -17.49 15.83
CA LEU A 563 7.91 -17.04 16.99
C LEU A 563 9.04 -16.12 16.54
N ARG A 564 9.08 -14.90 17.08
CA ARG A 564 10.25 -14.02 16.99
C ARG A 564 10.87 -13.90 18.38
N LEU A 565 12.10 -14.40 18.52
CA LEU A 565 12.81 -14.42 19.79
C LEU A 565 13.45 -13.05 20.08
N GLY A 566 13.44 -12.70 21.37
CA GLY A 566 14.14 -11.54 21.89
C GLY A 566 15.64 -11.74 22.03
N ARG A 567 16.28 -10.82 22.75
CA ARG A 567 17.70 -10.87 23.11
C ARG A 567 17.86 -11.75 24.35
N GLY A 568 18.61 -12.84 24.23
CA GLY A 568 18.84 -13.77 25.34
C GLY A 568 20.27 -14.28 25.35
N GLN A 569 20.81 -14.47 26.56
CA GLN A 569 21.95 -15.34 26.81
C GLN A 569 21.38 -16.59 27.45
N PHE A 570 21.46 -17.70 26.73
CA PHE A 570 20.91 -18.97 27.18
C PHE A 570 22.05 -19.92 27.51
N ASP A 571 21.92 -20.69 28.60
CA ASP A 571 22.98 -21.62 29.03
C ASP A 571 22.94 -22.96 28.27
N LYS A 572 21.89 -23.18 27.45
CA LYS A 572 21.63 -24.42 26.71
C LYS A 572 21.30 -24.12 25.25
N ASP A 573 21.41 -25.15 24.42
CA ASP A 573 20.94 -25.13 23.03
C ASP A 573 19.41 -25.06 22.96
N VAL A 574 18.88 -23.85 23.11
CA VAL A 574 17.44 -23.55 23.12
C VAL A 574 16.77 -23.94 21.80
N LEU A 575 17.51 -23.87 20.70
CA LEU A 575 16.96 -24.19 19.38
C LEU A 575 16.78 -25.70 19.21
N GLY A 576 17.68 -26.52 19.78
CA GLY A 576 17.59 -27.98 19.70
C GLY A 576 16.28 -28.56 20.24
N ASP A 577 15.71 -27.95 21.29
CA ASP A 577 14.47 -28.42 21.92
C ASP A 577 13.20 -27.98 21.18
N LEU A 578 13.30 -27.04 20.23
CA LEU A 578 12.13 -26.45 19.55
C LEU A 578 11.28 -27.49 18.82
N SER A 579 11.90 -28.44 18.12
CA SER A 579 11.17 -29.43 17.35
C SER A 579 10.28 -30.33 18.22
N GLN A 580 10.70 -30.62 19.46
CA GLN A 580 9.90 -31.42 20.38
C GLN A 580 8.82 -30.57 21.08
N LYS A 581 9.15 -29.32 21.41
CA LYS A 581 8.30 -28.46 22.26
C LYS A 581 7.29 -27.63 21.48
N LEU A 582 7.64 -27.18 20.27
CA LEU A 582 6.82 -26.35 19.39
C LEU A 582 6.67 -27.00 18.01
N PRO A 583 6.04 -28.19 17.91
CA PRO A 583 6.01 -28.97 16.67
C PRO A 583 5.27 -28.28 15.52
N GLU A 584 4.31 -27.39 15.82
CA GLU A 584 3.49 -26.67 14.84
C GLU A 584 4.17 -25.39 14.31
N LEU A 585 5.41 -25.10 14.71
CA LEU A 585 6.09 -23.87 14.34
C LEU A 585 6.41 -23.86 12.84
N GLU A 586 5.92 -22.84 12.13
CA GLU A 586 6.13 -22.65 10.70
C GLU A 586 7.21 -21.59 10.44
N HIS A 587 7.30 -20.57 11.29
CA HIS A 587 8.23 -19.45 11.13
C HIS A 587 8.97 -19.15 12.44
N LEU A 588 10.30 -19.16 12.37
CA LEU A 588 11.17 -18.80 13.48
C LEU A 588 12.11 -17.67 13.07
N SER A 589 12.10 -16.60 13.86
CA SER A 589 13.13 -15.57 13.80
C SER A 589 13.91 -15.55 15.11
N THR A 590 15.22 -15.72 15.01
CA THR A 590 16.12 -15.63 16.16
C THR A 590 16.63 -14.20 16.32
N GLY A 591 16.65 -13.68 17.54
CA GLY A 591 17.35 -12.45 17.87
C GLY A 591 18.86 -12.69 18.07
N ARG A 592 19.51 -11.81 18.83
CA ARG A 592 20.91 -12.01 19.26
C ARG A 592 20.98 -13.20 20.23
N LEU A 593 21.29 -14.38 19.72
CA LEU A 593 21.68 -15.54 20.50
C LEU A 593 23.18 -15.42 20.81
N ALA A 594 23.56 -15.59 22.08
CA ALA A 594 24.97 -15.63 22.47
C ALA A 594 25.65 -16.95 22.07
N ASP A 595 24.86 -17.96 21.67
CA ASP A 595 25.33 -19.30 21.41
C ASP A 595 26.01 -19.42 20.05
N TYR A 596 27.22 -19.95 20.07
CA TYR A 596 27.97 -20.29 18.87
C TYR A 596 27.45 -21.57 18.17
N GLN A 597 26.26 -22.06 18.53
CA GLN A 597 25.68 -23.30 17.99
C GLN A 597 24.27 -23.05 17.45
N LEU A 598 23.98 -23.57 16.26
CA LEU A 598 22.66 -23.58 15.65
C LEU A 598 22.26 -25.04 15.39
N THR A 599 21.37 -25.60 16.21
CA THR A 599 20.96 -27.00 16.13
C THR A 599 19.45 -27.11 15.97
N LEU A 600 18.98 -27.76 14.91
CA LEU A 600 17.56 -28.06 14.69
C LEU A 600 17.42 -29.36 13.91
N HIS A 601 16.61 -30.29 14.42
CA HIS A 601 16.41 -31.60 13.81
C HIS A 601 14.92 -31.93 13.69
N ASP A 602 14.56 -32.69 12.65
CA ASP A 602 13.26 -33.38 12.57
C ASP A 602 12.01 -32.48 12.70
N HIS A 603 12.10 -31.21 12.32
CA HIS A 603 10.96 -30.30 12.36
C HIS A 603 10.13 -30.41 11.06
N GLU A 604 8.90 -30.92 11.16
CA GLU A 604 8.07 -31.21 9.98
C GLU A 604 7.45 -29.96 9.33
N HIS A 605 7.11 -28.94 10.14
CA HIS A 605 6.34 -27.77 9.68
C HIS A 605 7.17 -26.51 9.41
N LEU A 606 8.44 -26.46 9.81
CA LEU A 606 9.26 -25.25 9.72
C LEU A 606 9.53 -24.90 8.26
N ARG A 607 9.04 -23.74 7.83
CA ARG A 607 9.20 -23.19 6.47
C ARG A 607 10.25 -22.11 6.41
N GLU A 608 10.44 -21.40 7.51
CA GLU A 608 11.26 -20.21 7.54
C GLU A 608 12.08 -20.14 8.83
N LEU A 609 13.37 -19.92 8.65
CA LEU A 609 14.34 -19.73 9.72
C LEU A 609 15.18 -18.49 9.39
N ARG A 610 14.98 -17.40 10.14
CA ARG A 610 15.73 -16.15 9.96
C ARG A 610 16.53 -15.79 11.19
N ASN A 611 17.67 -15.14 10.97
CA ASN A 611 18.32 -14.36 12.00
C ASN A 611 17.90 -12.89 11.82
N ASN A 612 17.33 -12.26 12.84
CA ASN A 612 16.93 -10.85 12.80
C ASN A 612 17.55 -10.14 14.01
N ALA A 613 18.86 -9.87 13.93
CA ALA A 613 19.62 -9.21 14.98
C ALA A 613 19.90 -7.74 14.58
N PRO A 614 18.98 -6.79 14.87
CA PRO A 614 19.03 -5.42 14.33
C PRO A 614 20.25 -4.56 14.74
N HIS A 615 21.20 -5.08 15.54
CA HIS A 615 22.35 -4.31 16.03
C HIS A 615 23.67 -5.11 16.17
N LEU A 616 24.05 -5.94 15.19
CA LEU A 616 25.40 -6.52 15.16
C LEU A 616 26.53 -5.50 14.84
N THR A 617 26.24 -4.19 14.92
CA THR A 617 27.13 -3.08 14.53
C THR A 617 28.31 -2.79 15.47
N GLU A 618 28.43 -3.45 16.62
CA GLU A 618 29.56 -3.17 17.54
C GLU A 618 30.89 -3.78 17.10
N TYR A 619 30.90 -4.68 16.11
CA TYR A 619 32.14 -5.25 15.57
C TYR A 619 32.18 -5.13 14.04
N THR A 620 32.76 -4.02 13.56
CA THR A 620 33.42 -3.87 12.23
C THR A 620 32.64 -4.27 10.97
N PHE A 621 32.42 -3.28 10.10
CA PHE A 621 31.87 -3.37 8.73
C PHE A 621 30.43 -3.89 8.65
N ALA A 622 29.71 -3.46 7.60
CA ALA A 622 28.28 -3.65 7.42
C ALA A 622 27.91 -5.14 7.26
N VAL A 623 27.69 -5.83 8.37
CA VAL A 623 27.13 -7.18 8.43
C VAL A 623 25.63 -7.09 8.06
N PRO A 624 25.15 -7.75 6.99
CA PRO A 624 23.73 -7.74 6.63
C PRO A 624 22.86 -8.31 7.74
N GLU A 625 21.64 -7.78 7.89
CA GLU A 625 20.70 -8.06 9.01
C GLU A 625 20.34 -9.56 9.15
N ASP A 626 20.46 -10.35 8.08
CA ASP A 626 20.07 -11.78 8.01
C ASP A 626 21.25 -12.78 8.10
N THR A 627 22.39 -12.41 8.69
CA THR A 627 23.58 -13.28 8.72
C THR A 627 23.83 -13.93 10.08
N TRP A 628 24.15 -15.22 10.08
CA TRP A 628 24.35 -16.01 11.28
C TRP A 628 25.77 -15.87 11.85
N VAL A 629 25.85 -15.69 13.16
CA VAL A 629 27.09 -15.65 13.93
C VAL A 629 27.19 -16.89 14.82
N CYS A 630 27.59 -18.02 14.23
CA CYS A 630 27.79 -19.27 14.93
C CYS A 630 29.12 -19.93 14.51
N ARG A 631 29.58 -20.92 15.27
CA ARG A 631 30.75 -21.76 14.95
C ARG A 631 30.35 -23.16 14.54
N ASN A 632 29.26 -23.69 15.10
CA ASN A 632 28.73 -25.01 14.81
C ASN A 632 27.31 -24.89 14.31
N VAL A 633 27.01 -25.57 13.22
CA VAL A 633 25.67 -25.63 12.63
C VAL A 633 25.32 -27.09 12.42
N ASP A 634 24.19 -27.53 12.96
CA ASP A 634 23.62 -28.85 12.73
C ASP A 634 22.11 -28.75 12.42
N LEU A 635 21.80 -28.76 11.13
CA LEU A 635 20.42 -28.66 10.62
C LEU A 635 20.09 -29.95 9.87
N SER A 636 19.11 -30.71 10.36
CA SER A 636 18.76 -31.98 9.72
C SER A 636 17.25 -32.21 9.63
N ASN A 637 16.82 -32.83 8.53
CA ASN A 637 15.45 -33.26 8.29
C ASN A 637 14.39 -32.13 8.30
N LEU A 638 14.77 -30.92 7.87
CA LEU A 638 13.88 -29.76 7.75
C LEU A 638 13.28 -29.69 6.33
N LYS A 639 12.33 -30.59 6.04
CA LYS A 639 11.83 -30.85 4.67
C LYS A 639 11.12 -29.67 4.02
N LEU A 640 10.52 -28.78 4.82
CA LEU A 640 9.76 -27.63 4.34
C LEU A 640 10.56 -26.32 4.38
N LEU A 641 11.78 -26.34 4.94
CA LEU A 641 12.57 -25.13 5.12
C LEU A 641 13.00 -24.57 3.76
N GLU A 642 12.52 -23.38 3.47
CA GLU A 642 12.78 -22.61 2.26
C GLU A 642 13.69 -21.41 2.57
N GLY A 643 14.33 -20.88 1.53
CA GLY A 643 15.09 -19.64 1.62
C GLY A 643 16.59 -19.82 1.80
N THR A 644 17.18 -18.94 2.60
CA THR A 644 18.62 -18.64 2.55
C THR A 644 19.27 -18.81 3.92
N LEU A 645 20.41 -19.50 3.95
CA LEU A 645 21.29 -19.59 5.10
C LEU A 645 22.66 -18.97 4.76
N LYS A 646 23.02 -17.90 5.49
CA LYS A 646 24.24 -17.12 5.28
C LYS A 646 25.07 -17.03 6.57
N PHE A 647 26.34 -17.42 6.49
CA PHE A 647 27.29 -17.43 7.60
C PHE A 647 28.51 -16.58 7.27
N MET A 648 28.84 -15.61 8.13
CA MET A 648 29.96 -14.68 7.91
C MET A 648 31.23 -15.02 8.68
N HIS A 649 31.14 -15.87 9.72
CA HIS A 649 32.29 -16.26 10.53
C HIS A 649 32.80 -17.66 10.15
N PRO A 650 34.07 -17.99 10.48
CA PRO A 650 34.61 -19.32 10.23
C PRO A 650 33.81 -20.36 11.02
N LEU A 651 33.36 -21.42 10.34
CA LEU A 651 32.59 -22.50 10.94
C LEU A 651 33.52 -23.66 11.30
N GLN A 652 33.53 -24.06 12.57
CA GLN A 652 34.18 -25.27 13.02
C GLN A 652 33.47 -26.51 12.48
N SER A 653 32.13 -26.50 12.45
CA SER A 653 31.33 -27.58 11.87
C SER A 653 30.10 -27.04 11.13
N LEU A 654 29.81 -27.61 9.96
CA LEU A 654 28.64 -27.34 9.14
C LEU A 654 27.98 -28.65 8.72
N ASN A 655 27.01 -29.11 9.49
CA ASN A 655 26.20 -30.29 9.21
C ASN A 655 24.82 -29.85 8.71
N VAL A 656 24.53 -30.05 7.42
CA VAL A 656 23.24 -29.68 6.82
C VAL A 656 22.72 -30.85 5.98
N ARG A 657 21.68 -31.52 6.46
CA ARG A 657 21.17 -32.77 5.86
C ARG A 657 19.68 -32.75 5.62
N ASN A 658 19.26 -33.18 4.43
CA ASN A 658 17.84 -33.38 4.08
C ASN A 658 17.01 -32.08 4.19
N LEU A 659 17.48 -31.03 3.52
CA LEU A 659 16.80 -29.74 3.34
C LEU A 659 16.49 -29.55 1.84
N PRO A 660 15.56 -30.33 1.25
CA PRO A 660 15.34 -30.39 -0.19
C PRO A 660 14.76 -29.10 -0.79
N LYS A 661 14.28 -28.17 0.04
CA LYS A 661 13.68 -26.89 -0.37
C LYS A 661 14.57 -25.67 -0.12
N LEU A 662 15.73 -25.85 0.50
CA LEU A 662 16.67 -24.77 0.74
C LEU A 662 17.19 -24.24 -0.60
N THR A 663 17.14 -22.92 -0.80
CA THR A 663 17.52 -22.30 -2.08
C THR A 663 18.96 -21.80 -2.09
N GLU A 664 19.47 -21.33 -0.95
CA GLU A 664 20.80 -20.71 -0.86
C GLU A 664 21.51 -21.12 0.44
N LEU A 665 22.75 -21.60 0.30
CA LEU A 665 23.65 -21.92 1.41
C LEU A 665 25.01 -21.26 1.17
N ILE A 666 25.36 -20.28 2.00
CA ILE A 666 26.62 -19.53 1.89
C ILE A 666 27.34 -19.49 3.23
N ALA A 667 28.54 -20.04 3.28
CA ALA A 667 29.54 -19.80 4.30
C ALA A 667 30.69 -18.99 3.68
N MET A 668 30.78 -17.70 4.05
CA MET A 668 31.72 -16.75 3.42
C MET A 668 33.17 -17.01 3.83
N ARG A 669 33.41 -17.71 4.94
CA ARG A 669 34.73 -18.04 5.47
C ARG A 669 34.94 -19.55 5.53
N THR A 670 36.17 -19.96 5.84
CA THR A 670 36.58 -21.36 5.87
C THR A 670 35.69 -22.20 6.79
N VAL A 671 35.27 -23.34 6.27
CA VAL A 671 34.60 -24.40 7.02
C VAL A 671 35.63 -25.48 7.35
N PHE A 672 35.79 -25.81 8.63
CA PHE A 672 36.79 -26.79 9.08
C PHE A 672 36.31 -28.24 9.01
N ASN A 673 35.01 -28.46 9.16
CA ASN A 673 34.36 -29.76 9.01
C ASN A 673 32.96 -29.55 8.42
N ALA A 674 32.59 -30.33 7.40
CA ALA A 674 31.27 -30.22 6.78
C ALA A 674 30.67 -31.59 6.53
N THR A 675 29.35 -31.67 6.58
CA THR A 675 28.58 -32.76 5.98
C THR A 675 27.34 -32.14 5.35
N LEU A 676 27.26 -32.22 4.03
CA LEU A 676 26.16 -31.66 3.25
C LEU A 676 25.48 -32.80 2.51
N GLU A 677 24.19 -33.02 2.74
CA GLU A 677 23.43 -34.12 2.11
C GLU A 677 21.98 -33.72 1.83
N GLY A 678 21.38 -34.22 0.75
CA GLY A 678 19.94 -34.05 0.49
C GLY A 678 19.47 -32.60 0.30
N LEU A 679 20.27 -31.78 -0.40
CA LEU A 679 19.99 -30.36 -0.68
C LEU A 679 19.45 -30.13 -2.11
N SER A 680 18.52 -30.96 -2.57
CA SER A 680 18.11 -31.04 -3.99
C SER A 680 17.55 -29.74 -4.61
N GLY A 681 17.04 -28.82 -3.80
CA GLY A 681 16.43 -27.55 -4.25
C GLY A 681 17.40 -26.38 -4.35
N LEU A 682 18.69 -26.61 -4.11
CA LEU A 682 19.67 -25.54 -4.03
C LEU A 682 19.86 -24.85 -5.38
N GLN A 683 19.91 -23.52 -5.36
CA GLN A 683 20.22 -22.67 -6.50
C GLN A 683 21.63 -22.09 -6.37
N THR A 684 22.03 -21.78 -5.13
CA THR A 684 23.32 -21.15 -4.81
C THR A 684 24.02 -21.91 -3.68
N ILE A 685 25.24 -22.36 -3.94
CA ILE A 685 26.16 -22.86 -2.92
C ILE A 685 27.44 -22.03 -2.88
N GLY A 686 27.83 -21.61 -1.69
CA GLY A 686 29.11 -20.98 -1.41
C GLY A 686 29.74 -21.57 -0.16
N VAL A 687 30.57 -22.61 -0.27
CA VAL A 687 31.22 -23.25 0.89
C VAL A 687 32.67 -23.59 0.53
N GLY A 688 33.63 -23.16 1.35
CA GLY A 688 35.06 -23.31 1.04
C GLY A 688 35.90 -23.81 2.20
N GLY A 689 37.05 -24.38 1.88
CA GLY A 689 38.01 -24.90 2.85
C GLY A 689 38.53 -26.30 2.50
N PRO A 690 39.74 -26.66 2.97
CA PRO A 690 40.43 -27.88 2.54
C PRO A 690 39.75 -29.17 3.00
N SER A 691 38.84 -29.07 3.98
CA SER A 691 38.05 -30.17 4.54
C SER A 691 36.93 -30.65 3.61
N ILE A 692 36.49 -29.83 2.65
CA ILE A 692 35.43 -30.20 1.71
C ILE A 692 36.00 -31.14 0.65
N THR A 693 35.44 -32.34 0.54
CA THR A 693 35.88 -33.44 -0.34
C THR A 693 34.83 -33.81 -1.39
N ASP A 694 35.18 -34.72 -2.31
CA ASP A 694 34.23 -35.25 -3.30
C ASP A 694 33.00 -35.93 -2.66
N GLU A 695 33.11 -36.42 -1.42
CA GLU A 695 32.01 -37.06 -0.71
C GLU A 695 30.96 -36.05 -0.26
N ASP A 696 31.42 -34.89 0.23
CA ASP A 696 30.59 -33.81 0.78
C ASP A 696 29.76 -33.07 -0.27
N VAL A 697 30.05 -33.29 -1.56
CA VAL A 697 29.35 -32.66 -2.69
C VAL A 697 28.62 -33.68 -3.58
N ARG A 698 28.53 -34.96 -3.18
CA ARG A 698 27.87 -36.01 -3.98
C ARG A 698 26.42 -35.66 -4.35
N TRP A 699 25.71 -34.96 -3.48
CA TRP A 699 24.32 -34.54 -3.64
C TRP A 699 24.10 -33.51 -4.77
N ILE A 700 25.17 -32.92 -5.32
CA ILE A 700 25.06 -32.01 -6.49
C ILE A 700 24.38 -32.70 -7.67
N ASP A 701 24.49 -34.02 -7.81
CA ASP A 701 23.82 -34.77 -8.89
C ASP A 701 22.28 -34.74 -8.83
N GLN A 702 21.71 -34.38 -7.67
CA GLN A 702 20.27 -34.28 -7.44
C GLN A 702 19.75 -32.85 -7.65
N CYS A 703 20.64 -31.87 -7.82
CA CYS A 703 20.29 -30.45 -7.87
C CYS A 703 20.18 -29.93 -9.29
N THR A 704 18.98 -29.99 -9.86
CA THR A 704 18.70 -29.52 -11.22
C THR A 704 18.60 -27.99 -11.33
N THR A 705 18.50 -27.30 -10.19
CA THR A 705 18.30 -25.86 -10.08
C THR A 705 19.57 -25.06 -9.81
N LEU A 706 20.73 -25.70 -9.69
CA LEU A 706 21.99 -25.01 -9.37
C LEU A 706 22.42 -24.05 -10.46
N THR A 707 22.41 -22.76 -10.13
CA THR A 707 22.85 -21.67 -11.00
C THR A 707 24.19 -21.09 -10.57
N HIS A 708 24.51 -21.13 -9.27
CA HIS A 708 25.69 -20.52 -8.67
C HIS A 708 26.45 -21.52 -7.80
N VAL A 709 27.69 -21.85 -8.18
CA VAL A 709 28.55 -22.76 -7.43
C VAL A 709 29.87 -22.08 -7.11
N ALA A 710 30.15 -21.86 -5.82
CA ALA A 710 31.39 -21.36 -5.30
C ALA A 710 31.98 -22.32 -4.25
N LEU A 711 33.04 -23.04 -4.60
CA LEU A 711 33.71 -24.04 -3.75
C LEU A 711 35.23 -23.78 -3.66
N PRO A 712 35.65 -22.63 -3.10
CA PRO A 712 37.04 -22.20 -3.10
C PRO A 712 37.90 -23.02 -2.13
N TYR A 713 39.13 -23.33 -2.55
CA TYR A 713 40.19 -23.99 -1.78
C TYR A 713 39.75 -25.32 -1.15
N THR A 714 38.97 -26.10 -1.90
CA THR A 714 38.45 -27.41 -1.49
C THR A 714 39.34 -28.55 -2.00
N SER A 715 39.24 -29.73 -1.37
CA SER A 715 39.96 -30.94 -1.79
C SER A 715 39.29 -31.68 -2.96
N LEU A 716 38.38 -31.01 -3.69
CA LEU A 716 37.62 -31.57 -4.80
C LEU A 716 38.51 -32.01 -5.97
N THR A 717 38.12 -33.13 -6.58
CA THR A 717 38.73 -33.68 -7.81
C THR A 717 37.72 -33.69 -8.96
N ASP A 718 38.13 -34.23 -10.11
CA ASP A 718 37.23 -34.45 -11.25
C ASP A 718 35.97 -35.27 -10.89
N VAL A 719 36.05 -36.12 -9.86
CA VAL A 719 34.94 -36.98 -9.43
C VAL A 719 33.80 -36.15 -8.84
N GLY A 720 34.11 -35.24 -7.90
CA GLY A 720 33.10 -34.43 -7.20
C GLY A 720 32.39 -33.42 -8.10
N LEU A 721 33.07 -32.89 -9.13
CA LEU A 721 32.47 -31.93 -10.07
C LEU A 721 31.80 -32.55 -11.29
N LYS A 722 32.00 -33.85 -11.55
CA LYS A 722 31.40 -34.54 -12.70
C LYS A 722 29.88 -34.31 -12.85
N PRO A 723 29.07 -34.24 -11.78
CA PRO A 723 27.64 -33.97 -11.90
C PRO A 723 27.31 -32.63 -12.57
N LEU A 724 28.15 -31.60 -12.39
CA LEU A 724 27.93 -30.27 -13.00
C LEU A 724 28.01 -30.29 -14.52
N ALA A 725 28.61 -31.32 -15.14
CA ALA A 725 28.64 -31.47 -16.59
C ALA A 725 27.25 -31.63 -17.22
N LYS A 726 26.27 -32.07 -16.44
CA LYS A 726 24.87 -32.21 -16.87
C LYS A 726 24.02 -30.97 -16.54
N SER A 727 24.58 -29.96 -15.87
CA SER A 727 23.80 -28.78 -15.51
C SER A 727 23.53 -27.93 -16.75
N GLU A 728 22.24 -27.68 -17.02
CA GLU A 728 21.77 -26.75 -18.04
C GLU A 728 21.54 -25.35 -17.48
N SER A 729 21.53 -25.20 -16.16
CA SER A 729 21.19 -23.98 -15.42
C SER A 729 22.41 -23.27 -14.83
N LEU A 730 23.61 -23.87 -14.88
CA LEU A 730 24.82 -23.29 -14.28
C LEU A 730 25.23 -22.00 -14.99
N VAL A 731 25.25 -20.89 -14.24
CA VAL A 731 25.62 -19.55 -14.72
C VAL A 731 26.97 -19.14 -14.15
N HIS A 732 27.22 -19.39 -12.87
CA HIS A 732 28.44 -19.00 -12.15
C HIS A 732 29.17 -20.22 -11.57
N LEU A 733 30.45 -20.37 -11.92
CA LEU A 733 31.33 -21.42 -11.41
C LEU A 733 32.63 -20.84 -10.86
N SER A 734 32.85 -21.01 -9.56
CA SER A 734 34.01 -20.51 -8.83
C SER A 734 34.63 -21.64 -8.02
N ILE A 735 35.76 -22.18 -8.47
CA ILE A 735 36.42 -23.32 -7.81
C ILE A 735 37.94 -23.11 -7.69
N PRO A 736 38.41 -21.95 -7.22
CA PRO A 736 39.84 -21.70 -7.14
C PRO A 736 40.51 -22.66 -6.15
N GLY A 737 41.75 -23.05 -6.38
CA GLY A 737 42.53 -23.87 -5.43
C GLY A 737 42.10 -25.35 -5.33
N THR A 738 41.32 -25.84 -6.29
CA THR A 738 40.85 -27.25 -6.32
C THR A 738 41.75 -28.16 -7.15
N LYS A 739 41.65 -29.48 -6.98
CA LYS A 739 42.51 -30.48 -7.68
C LYS A 739 41.96 -30.92 -9.04
N VAL A 740 41.01 -30.17 -9.59
CA VAL A 740 40.30 -30.46 -10.86
C VAL A 740 41.23 -30.30 -12.06
N THR A 741 41.01 -31.08 -13.11
CA THR A 741 41.80 -31.05 -14.35
C THR A 741 40.92 -30.84 -15.60
N ASP A 742 41.56 -30.81 -16.77
CA ASP A 742 40.84 -30.70 -18.06
C ASP A 742 39.76 -31.75 -18.28
N LYS A 743 39.88 -32.94 -17.66
CA LYS A 743 38.95 -34.05 -17.90
C LYS A 743 37.52 -33.69 -17.54
N VAL A 744 37.30 -32.96 -16.45
CA VAL A 744 35.95 -32.56 -16.03
C VAL A 744 35.53 -31.24 -16.66
N ILE A 745 36.41 -30.24 -16.72
CA ILE A 745 36.05 -28.89 -17.21
C ILE A 745 35.67 -28.91 -18.69
N THR A 746 36.32 -29.74 -19.51
CA THR A 746 35.98 -29.88 -20.94
C THR A 746 34.66 -30.60 -21.19
N THR A 747 34.04 -31.18 -20.15
CA THR A 747 32.71 -31.81 -20.23
C THR A 747 31.57 -30.88 -19.82
N LEU A 748 31.87 -29.73 -19.19
CA LEU A 748 30.85 -28.75 -18.79
C LEU A 748 30.19 -28.12 -20.02
N ASN A 749 28.93 -27.72 -19.93
CA ASN A 749 28.28 -26.94 -20.98
C ASN A 749 28.64 -25.46 -20.81
N PRO A 750 29.40 -24.83 -21.72
CA PRO A 750 29.79 -23.43 -21.58
C PRO A 750 28.69 -22.46 -22.01
N SER A 751 27.59 -22.90 -22.62
CA SER A 751 26.65 -22.04 -23.35
C SER A 751 25.99 -20.93 -22.51
N HIS A 752 25.86 -21.15 -21.19
CA HIS A 752 25.21 -20.24 -20.24
C HIS A 752 26.17 -19.74 -19.15
N LEU A 753 27.47 -20.06 -19.23
CA LEU A 753 28.43 -19.65 -18.23
C LEU A 753 28.77 -18.16 -18.38
N MET A 754 28.39 -17.36 -17.38
CA MET A 754 28.66 -15.93 -17.33
C MET A 754 29.91 -15.59 -16.51
N ARG A 755 30.15 -16.28 -15.38
CA ARG A 755 31.32 -16.01 -14.52
C ARG A 755 32.00 -17.31 -14.15
N VAL A 756 33.28 -17.42 -14.51
CA VAL A 756 34.07 -18.62 -14.28
C VAL A 756 35.39 -18.25 -13.61
N ASN A 757 35.75 -18.94 -12.53
CA ASN A 757 37.08 -18.84 -11.95
C ASN A 757 37.66 -20.22 -11.63
N LEU A 758 38.80 -20.47 -12.27
CA LEU A 758 39.59 -21.70 -12.21
C LEU A 758 41.03 -21.40 -11.73
N ARG A 759 41.24 -20.32 -10.99
CA ARG A 759 42.56 -19.95 -10.47
C ARG A 759 43.10 -21.04 -9.55
N ASP A 760 44.41 -21.25 -9.55
CA ASP A 760 45.08 -22.21 -8.65
C ASP A 760 44.57 -23.66 -8.81
N THR A 761 44.10 -24.02 -10.01
CA THR A 761 43.66 -25.39 -10.35
C THR A 761 44.67 -26.11 -11.25
N ASN A 762 44.49 -27.42 -11.49
CA ASN A 762 45.34 -28.24 -12.37
C ASN A 762 44.85 -28.26 -13.83
N VAL A 763 44.07 -27.27 -14.26
CA VAL A 763 43.57 -27.15 -15.63
C VAL A 763 44.66 -26.63 -16.58
N THR A 764 44.57 -26.97 -17.87
CA THR A 764 45.49 -26.46 -18.91
C THR A 764 44.74 -25.67 -19.98
N ALA A 765 45.45 -25.29 -21.05
CA ALA A 765 44.87 -24.66 -22.23
C ALA A 765 43.66 -25.40 -22.82
N ALA A 766 43.52 -26.71 -22.62
CA ALA A 766 42.34 -27.45 -23.08
C ALA A 766 41.05 -26.96 -22.41
N SER A 767 41.01 -26.83 -21.09
CA SER A 767 39.87 -26.26 -20.34
C SER A 767 39.57 -24.83 -20.74
N ILE A 768 40.63 -24.01 -20.85
CA ILE A 768 40.49 -22.59 -21.17
C ILE A 768 39.82 -22.44 -22.55
N ARG A 769 40.31 -23.17 -23.57
CA ARG A 769 39.71 -23.15 -24.92
C ARG A 769 38.24 -23.58 -24.93
N HIS A 770 37.84 -24.45 -24.00
CA HIS A 770 36.47 -24.91 -23.87
C HIS A 770 35.56 -23.82 -23.30
N ILE A 771 35.94 -23.20 -22.17
CA ILE A 771 35.15 -22.14 -21.51
C ILE A 771 35.02 -20.90 -22.39
N LEU A 772 36.04 -20.53 -23.16
CA LEU A 772 36.00 -19.39 -24.08
C LEU A 772 34.96 -19.52 -25.21
N GLN A 773 34.35 -20.70 -25.39
CA GLN A 773 33.24 -20.89 -26.32
C GLN A 773 31.91 -20.35 -25.79
N SER A 774 31.81 -20.00 -24.51
CA SER A 774 30.64 -19.37 -23.92
C SER A 774 30.35 -18.02 -24.60
N PRO A 775 29.14 -17.79 -25.14
CA PRO A 775 28.75 -16.51 -25.73
C PRO A 775 28.44 -15.45 -24.66
N GLU A 776 28.08 -15.86 -23.44
CA GLU A 776 27.59 -15.00 -22.35
C GLU A 776 28.64 -14.68 -21.28
N LEU A 777 29.88 -15.16 -21.45
CA LEU A 777 30.96 -15.01 -20.48
C LEU A 777 31.30 -13.53 -20.22
N GLU A 778 31.01 -13.07 -19.01
CA GLU A 778 31.32 -11.73 -18.49
C GLU A 778 32.67 -11.68 -17.75
N THR A 779 32.94 -12.68 -16.92
CA THR A 779 34.14 -12.75 -16.07
C THR A 779 34.80 -14.09 -16.23
N PHE A 780 36.10 -14.09 -16.55
CA PHE A 780 36.87 -15.33 -16.60
C PHE A 780 38.25 -15.14 -15.98
N VAL A 781 38.50 -15.90 -14.92
CA VAL A 781 39.76 -15.91 -14.17
C VAL A 781 40.35 -17.32 -14.19
N PHE A 782 41.62 -17.46 -14.52
CA PHE A 782 42.31 -18.75 -14.63
C PHE A 782 43.81 -18.58 -14.41
N SER A 783 44.53 -19.68 -14.14
CA SER A 783 46.01 -19.68 -14.03
C SER A 783 46.68 -20.07 -15.36
N ALA A 784 47.91 -19.58 -15.56
CA ALA A 784 48.67 -19.47 -16.83
C ALA A 784 49.10 -20.78 -17.54
N ALA A 785 48.44 -21.92 -17.32
CA ALA A 785 48.96 -23.21 -17.75
C ALA A 785 48.81 -23.46 -19.28
N GLY A 786 49.77 -22.95 -20.06
CA GLY A 786 50.03 -23.38 -21.44
C GLY A 786 49.16 -22.73 -22.53
N LEU A 787 48.53 -21.59 -22.25
CA LEU A 787 47.70 -20.86 -23.22
C LEU A 787 48.56 -20.05 -24.21
N THR A 788 48.23 -20.10 -25.50
CA THR A 788 48.90 -19.27 -26.52
C THR A 788 48.10 -17.99 -26.81
N ALA A 789 48.78 -16.95 -27.29
CA ALA A 789 48.14 -15.71 -27.74
C ALA A 789 47.10 -15.93 -28.86
N ASP A 790 47.31 -16.96 -29.69
CA ASP A 790 46.38 -17.31 -30.76
C ASP A 790 45.10 -17.96 -30.22
N ASP A 791 45.18 -18.71 -29.11
CA ASP A 791 43.99 -19.28 -28.47
C ASP A 791 43.02 -18.19 -27.99
N LEU A 792 43.54 -17.10 -27.43
CA LEU A 792 42.74 -15.96 -26.98
C LEU A 792 42.15 -15.15 -28.14
N SER A 793 42.95 -14.85 -29.17
CA SER A 793 42.49 -13.99 -30.27
C SER A 793 41.53 -14.70 -31.24
N THR A 794 41.63 -16.02 -31.41
CA THR A 794 40.84 -16.75 -32.41
C THR A 794 39.59 -17.43 -31.84
N ARG A 795 39.63 -17.94 -30.60
CA ARG A 795 38.60 -18.85 -30.07
C ARG A 795 37.55 -18.19 -29.16
N ILE A 796 37.76 -16.94 -28.74
CA ILE A 796 36.78 -16.22 -27.91
C ILE A 796 35.52 -15.95 -28.73
N LYS A 797 34.41 -16.51 -28.25
CA LYS A 797 33.06 -16.28 -28.78
C LYS A 797 32.26 -15.26 -27.97
N SER A 798 32.64 -15.00 -26.72
CA SER A 798 31.95 -14.03 -25.86
C SER A 798 32.03 -12.62 -26.42
N ARG A 799 30.88 -11.93 -26.44
CA ARG A 799 30.78 -10.51 -26.72
C ARG A 799 30.66 -9.67 -25.46
N SER A 800 30.37 -10.28 -24.32
CA SER A 800 30.04 -9.59 -23.07
C SER A 800 31.19 -9.56 -22.06
N LEU A 801 32.38 -10.03 -22.46
CA LEU A 801 33.54 -10.14 -21.56
C LEU A 801 33.94 -8.77 -21.00
N ALA A 802 33.81 -8.61 -19.69
CA ALA A 802 34.06 -7.38 -18.95
C ALA A 802 35.37 -7.42 -18.15
N ILE A 803 35.72 -8.59 -17.59
CA ILE A 803 36.93 -8.79 -16.80
C ILE A 803 37.72 -9.96 -17.39
N LEU A 804 38.97 -9.69 -17.75
CA LEU A 804 39.88 -10.69 -18.31
C LEU A 804 41.24 -10.64 -17.60
N SER A 805 41.57 -11.72 -16.89
CA SER A 805 42.89 -11.95 -16.28
C SER A 805 43.68 -12.93 -17.15
N ILE A 806 44.89 -12.53 -17.54
CA ILE A 806 45.76 -13.31 -18.45
C ILE A 806 47.16 -13.40 -17.83
N PRO A 807 47.37 -14.34 -16.89
CA PRO A 807 48.68 -14.48 -16.29
C PRO A 807 49.68 -15.16 -17.22
N HIS A 808 50.91 -14.63 -17.26
CA HIS A 808 52.11 -15.11 -17.95
C HIS A 808 51.96 -15.51 -19.43
N VAL A 809 51.03 -14.90 -20.17
CA VAL A 809 50.90 -15.09 -21.64
C VAL A 809 51.55 -13.92 -22.37
N LYS A 810 52.58 -14.21 -23.19
CA LYS A 810 53.20 -13.19 -24.05
C LYS A 810 52.28 -12.84 -25.23
N LEU A 811 51.60 -11.69 -25.13
CA LEU A 811 50.79 -11.12 -26.21
C LEU A 811 51.61 -10.11 -27.01
N THR A 812 51.57 -10.19 -28.35
CA THR A 812 52.03 -9.08 -29.19
C THR A 812 50.95 -7.99 -29.29
N PRO A 813 51.32 -6.71 -29.57
CA PRO A 813 50.35 -5.64 -29.80
C PRO A 813 49.29 -5.97 -30.87
N ALA A 814 49.68 -6.67 -31.94
CA ALA A 814 48.74 -7.11 -32.97
C ALA A 814 47.69 -8.10 -32.44
N GLN A 815 48.10 -9.05 -31.59
CA GLN A 815 47.22 -10.06 -31.00
C GLN A 815 46.28 -9.46 -29.95
N LEU A 816 46.78 -8.59 -29.08
CA LEU A 816 45.93 -7.84 -28.14
C LEU A 816 44.93 -6.95 -28.90
N SER A 817 45.36 -6.30 -29.99
CA SER A 817 44.44 -5.50 -30.81
C SER A 817 43.34 -6.34 -31.45
N ALA A 818 43.61 -7.60 -31.83
CA ALA A 818 42.61 -8.52 -32.36
C ALA A 818 41.63 -8.99 -31.27
N LEU A 819 42.14 -9.24 -30.06
CA LEU A 819 41.36 -9.59 -28.88
C LEU A 819 40.37 -8.48 -28.49
N LEU A 820 40.86 -7.24 -28.33
CA LEU A 820 40.06 -6.08 -27.94
C LEU A 820 38.96 -5.74 -28.97
N LYS A 821 39.20 -6.01 -30.27
CA LYS A 821 38.16 -5.87 -31.31
C LYS A 821 36.98 -6.82 -31.10
N LYS A 822 37.23 -8.02 -30.57
CA LYS A 822 36.18 -9.02 -30.29
C LYS A 822 35.51 -8.81 -28.93
N THR A 823 36.15 -8.07 -28.03
CA THR A 823 35.73 -7.87 -26.63
C THR A 823 35.61 -6.37 -26.30
N PRO A 824 34.71 -5.63 -26.97
CA PRO A 824 34.62 -4.16 -26.82
C PRO A 824 34.11 -3.70 -25.44
N HIS A 825 33.55 -4.61 -24.65
CA HIS A 825 32.96 -4.35 -23.34
C HIS A 825 33.94 -4.53 -22.16
N ILE A 826 35.23 -4.76 -22.42
CA ILE A 826 36.22 -4.91 -21.35
C ILE A 826 36.30 -3.65 -20.48
N ILE A 827 36.12 -3.87 -19.18
CA ILE A 827 36.20 -2.88 -18.10
C ILE A 827 37.50 -3.06 -17.31
N GLU A 828 37.97 -4.30 -17.17
CA GLU A 828 39.18 -4.64 -16.41
C GLU A 828 40.09 -5.60 -17.18
N LEU A 829 41.36 -5.21 -17.28
CA LEU A 829 42.43 -6.04 -17.78
C LEU A 829 43.42 -6.32 -16.64
N ASP A 830 43.69 -7.59 -16.42
CA ASP A 830 44.69 -8.05 -15.46
C ASP A 830 45.80 -8.80 -16.19
N PHE A 831 46.97 -8.17 -16.25
CA PHE A 831 48.16 -8.67 -16.91
C PHE A 831 49.21 -9.07 -15.87
N ILE A 832 49.53 -10.35 -15.80
CA ILE A 832 50.66 -10.84 -14.99
C ILE A 832 51.73 -11.30 -15.97
N GLY A 833 53.00 -10.89 -15.83
CA GLY A 833 54.06 -11.35 -16.74
C GLY A 833 54.12 -10.67 -18.12
N VAL A 834 53.45 -9.53 -18.31
CA VAL A 834 53.37 -8.83 -19.62
C VAL A 834 54.10 -7.49 -19.58
N ASP A 835 55.01 -7.28 -20.52
CA ASP A 835 55.71 -6.01 -20.69
C ASP A 835 54.78 -4.96 -21.33
N ILE A 836 54.66 -3.80 -20.71
CA ILE A 836 53.90 -2.65 -21.23
C ILE A 836 54.88 -1.61 -21.76
N ASP A 837 55.27 -1.78 -23.01
CA ASP A 837 55.98 -0.75 -23.78
C ASP A 837 55.00 0.25 -24.44
N LEU A 838 55.55 1.22 -25.18
CA LEU A 838 54.76 2.24 -25.90
C LEU A 838 53.79 1.64 -26.92
N GLU A 839 54.18 0.58 -27.63
CA GLU A 839 53.34 -0.05 -28.67
C GLU A 839 52.19 -0.83 -28.04
N MET A 840 52.46 -1.50 -26.92
CA MET A 840 51.46 -2.18 -26.11
C MET A 840 50.47 -1.19 -25.50
N ALA A 841 50.95 -0.08 -24.94
CA ALA A 841 50.11 1.00 -24.43
C ALA A 841 49.19 1.56 -25.53
N ASP A 842 49.70 1.78 -26.74
CA ASP A 842 48.90 2.22 -27.89
C ASP A 842 47.81 1.23 -28.30
N THR A 843 48.04 -0.05 -28.04
CA THR A 843 47.04 -1.07 -28.27
C THR A 843 45.97 -1.07 -27.17
N ILE A 844 46.35 -0.92 -25.91
CA ILE A 844 45.42 -0.83 -24.76
C ILE A 844 44.48 0.37 -24.90
N LEU A 845 44.93 1.48 -25.51
CA LEU A 845 44.08 2.65 -25.82
C LEU A 845 42.84 2.30 -26.67
N LYS A 846 42.84 1.17 -27.39
CA LYS A 846 41.69 0.71 -28.18
C LYS A 846 40.57 0.13 -27.32
N ALA A 847 40.81 -0.16 -26.03
CA ALA A 847 39.81 -0.63 -25.08
C ALA A 847 39.00 0.55 -24.51
N ALA A 848 37.99 1.03 -25.27
CA ALA A 848 37.28 2.27 -24.97
C ALA A 848 36.59 2.34 -23.59
N ASN A 849 36.26 1.19 -23.00
CA ASN A 849 35.52 1.09 -21.73
C ASN A 849 36.39 0.73 -20.51
N LEU A 850 37.72 0.71 -20.67
CA LEU A 850 38.64 0.28 -19.63
C LEU A 850 38.59 1.23 -18.42
N LYS A 851 38.28 0.67 -17.24
CA LYS A 851 38.25 1.38 -15.95
C LYS A 851 39.34 0.91 -15.00
N ARG A 852 39.81 -0.34 -15.12
CA ARG A 852 40.85 -0.91 -14.26
C ARG A 852 41.92 -1.61 -15.11
N LEU A 853 43.18 -1.39 -14.76
CA LEU A 853 44.33 -2.07 -15.35
C LEU A 853 45.22 -2.56 -14.21
N ARG A 854 45.28 -3.88 -14.03
CA ARG A 854 46.23 -4.54 -13.12
C ARG A 854 47.41 -5.03 -13.94
N VAL A 855 48.61 -4.75 -13.45
CA VAL A 855 49.85 -5.25 -14.03
C VAL A 855 50.69 -5.76 -12.88
N SER A 856 51.22 -6.97 -13.04
CA SER A 856 52.18 -7.54 -12.10
C SER A 856 53.26 -8.34 -12.84
N ASP A 857 54.47 -8.42 -12.29
CA ASP A 857 55.59 -9.22 -12.81
C ASP A 857 55.96 -8.90 -14.28
N GLY A 858 55.92 -7.63 -14.69
CA GLY A 858 56.22 -7.19 -16.07
C GLY A 858 57.02 -5.89 -16.12
N LYS A 859 57.72 -5.62 -17.24
CA LYS A 859 58.42 -4.33 -17.44
C LYS A 859 57.45 -3.28 -17.92
N ILE A 860 57.34 -2.17 -17.18
CA ILE A 860 56.42 -1.09 -17.51
C ILE A 860 57.20 0.15 -17.94
N ASP A 861 56.98 0.60 -19.18
CA ASP A 861 57.48 1.89 -19.63
C ASP A 861 56.61 3.02 -19.05
N GLY A 862 57.28 3.91 -18.31
CA GLY A 862 56.65 5.07 -17.69
C GLY A 862 55.95 5.99 -18.68
N ILE A 863 56.49 6.16 -19.89
CA ILE A 863 55.89 7.03 -20.91
C ILE A 863 54.56 6.42 -21.40
N GLY A 864 54.52 5.11 -21.62
CA GLY A 864 53.30 4.37 -21.96
C GLY A 864 52.20 4.51 -20.89
N VAL A 865 52.53 4.39 -19.60
CA VAL A 865 51.57 4.56 -18.50
C VAL A 865 51.01 5.97 -18.45
N LEU A 866 51.85 6.99 -18.60
CA LEU A 866 51.40 8.39 -18.64
C LEU A 866 50.48 8.65 -19.84
N LYS A 867 50.73 7.99 -20.97
CA LYS A 867 49.86 8.04 -22.16
C LYS A 867 48.49 7.44 -21.89
N LEU A 868 48.43 6.26 -21.26
CA LEU A 868 47.17 5.62 -20.83
C LEU A 868 46.42 6.50 -19.82
N ALA A 869 47.14 7.02 -18.83
CA ALA A 869 46.59 7.87 -17.78
C ALA A 869 45.97 9.16 -18.36
N LYS A 870 46.61 9.75 -19.38
CA LYS A 870 46.10 10.93 -20.08
C LYS A 870 44.85 10.63 -20.91
N HIS A 871 44.79 9.48 -21.58
CA HIS A 871 43.67 9.12 -22.45
C HIS A 871 42.43 8.67 -21.66
N PHE A 872 42.62 7.88 -20.60
CA PHE A 872 41.56 7.41 -19.72
C PHE A 872 41.61 8.12 -18.36
N PRO A 873 40.93 9.25 -18.15
CA PRO A 873 41.08 10.06 -16.93
C PRO A 873 40.57 9.37 -15.66
N LYS A 874 39.66 8.39 -15.80
CA LYS A 874 39.10 7.61 -14.68
C LYS A 874 39.74 6.22 -14.51
N LEU A 875 40.72 5.86 -15.34
CA LEU A 875 41.40 4.56 -15.25
C LEU A 875 42.18 4.47 -13.93
N ARG A 876 41.85 3.43 -13.16
CA ARG A 876 42.55 3.01 -11.95
C ARG A 876 43.59 1.96 -12.30
N PHE A 877 44.75 2.06 -11.67
CA PHE A 877 45.88 1.17 -11.88
C PHE A 877 46.17 0.37 -10.61
N ASP A 878 46.57 -0.87 -10.78
CA ASP A 878 47.05 -1.75 -9.72
C ASP A 878 48.47 -2.23 -10.09
N PHE A 879 49.48 -1.61 -9.49
CA PHE A 879 50.91 -1.80 -9.80
C PHE A 879 51.71 -2.05 -8.53
N GLU A 880 52.74 -2.89 -8.59
CA GLU A 880 53.79 -2.89 -7.56
C GLU A 880 54.73 -1.69 -7.72
N LEU A 881 55.23 -1.15 -6.60
CA LEU A 881 56.17 -0.04 -6.61
C LEU A 881 57.45 -0.36 -7.41
N ALA A 882 57.83 -1.65 -7.47
CA ALA A 882 58.99 -2.13 -8.20
C ALA A 882 58.82 -2.11 -9.74
N GLU A 883 57.59 -2.03 -10.23
CA GLU A 883 57.28 -2.26 -11.65
C GLU A 883 57.25 -0.96 -12.47
N VAL A 884 57.05 0.19 -11.82
CA VAL A 884 56.91 1.50 -12.47
C VAL A 884 57.93 2.48 -11.88
N PRO A 885 58.52 3.40 -12.67
CA PRO A 885 59.40 4.43 -12.13
C PRO A 885 58.73 5.23 -10.98
N SER A 886 59.46 5.40 -9.87
CA SER A 886 58.94 5.98 -8.61
C SER A 886 58.24 7.33 -8.79
N GLN A 887 58.73 8.18 -9.68
CA GLN A 887 58.12 9.49 -9.99
C GLN A 887 56.71 9.37 -10.57
N ILE A 888 56.45 8.33 -11.38
CA ILE A 888 55.15 8.10 -12.02
C ILE A 888 54.19 7.46 -11.02
N TYR A 889 54.69 6.53 -10.21
CA TYR A 889 53.93 5.94 -9.12
C TYR A 889 53.40 7.02 -8.15
N VAL A 890 54.28 7.90 -7.67
CA VAL A 890 53.91 9.02 -6.78
C VAL A 890 52.89 9.95 -7.45
N LYS A 891 53.05 10.23 -8.74
CA LYS A 891 52.09 11.05 -9.49
C LYS A 891 50.70 10.40 -9.53
N LEU A 892 50.61 9.13 -9.91
CA LEU A 892 49.32 8.40 -9.95
C LEU A 892 48.69 8.27 -8.55
N ALA A 893 49.50 8.08 -7.51
CA ALA A 893 49.05 8.07 -6.12
C ALA A 893 48.43 9.42 -5.73
N SER A 894 49.08 10.54 -6.07
CA SER A 894 48.57 11.89 -5.79
C SER A 894 47.26 12.23 -6.52
N GLU A 895 47.01 11.60 -7.67
CA GLU A 895 45.76 11.70 -8.43
C GLU A 895 44.68 10.69 -7.93
N MET A 896 44.96 9.96 -6.83
CA MET A 896 44.16 8.84 -6.29
C MET A 896 43.85 7.75 -7.32
N ARG A 897 44.77 7.50 -8.27
CA ARG A 897 44.57 6.57 -9.38
C ARG A 897 45.11 5.17 -9.13
N LEU A 898 45.86 4.97 -8.05
CA LEU A 898 46.30 3.65 -7.61
C LEU A 898 45.23 3.00 -6.74
N LEU A 899 44.97 1.72 -6.94
CA LEU A 899 44.18 0.91 -6.01
C LEU A 899 45.03 0.68 -4.74
N THR A 900 44.51 1.03 -3.57
CA THR A 900 45.26 1.11 -2.31
C THR A 900 45.79 -0.25 -1.84
N LEU A 901 46.97 -0.22 -1.20
CA LEU A 901 47.74 -1.36 -0.64
C LEU A 901 47.03 -2.14 0.49
N GLU A 902 45.84 -1.75 0.94
CA GLU A 902 45.10 -2.48 2.00
C GLU A 902 44.76 -3.93 1.61
N ARG A 903 44.69 -4.24 0.31
CA ARG A 903 44.56 -5.63 -0.19
C ARG A 903 45.89 -6.39 -0.38
N ARG A 904 47.06 -5.76 -0.19
CA ARG A 904 48.38 -6.34 -0.52
C ARG A 904 49.30 -6.56 0.69
N GLN A 905 48.90 -6.17 1.90
CA GLN A 905 49.65 -6.47 3.13
C GLN A 905 49.05 -7.66 3.91
N GLU A 906 49.02 -8.85 3.31
CA GLU A 906 49.15 -10.09 4.10
C GLU A 906 50.18 -10.99 3.42
N PRO A 907 51.39 -11.13 3.99
CA PRO A 907 52.31 -12.21 3.61
C PRO A 907 51.76 -13.52 4.19
N ASP A 908 51.55 -14.53 3.36
CA ASP A 908 51.16 -15.89 3.76
C ASP A 908 49.97 -15.99 4.77
N ALA A 909 48.73 -15.84 4.29
CA ALA A 909 47.56 -16.31 5.03
C ALA A 909 46.36 -16.67 4.12
N ILE A 910 45.66 -17.70 4.55
CA ILE A 910 44.63 -18.51 3.88
C ILE A 910 43.28 -17.77 3.62
N ASN A 911 43.17 -16.45 3.71
CA ASN A 911 41.90 -15.86 4.16
C ASN A 911 41.18 -14.77 3.35
N GLU A 912 41.55 -14.48 2.09
CA GLU A 912 40.73 -13.60 1.25
C GLU A 912 40.38 -14.25 -0.10
N ASN A 913 39.10 -14.60 -0.23
CA ASN A 913 38.48 -15.27 -1.36
C ASN A 913 38.37 -14.28 -2.55
N PRO A 914 39.20 -14.36 -3.59
CA PRO A 914 39.29 -13.34 -4.65
C PRO A 914 38.18 -13.46 -5.72
N LEU A 915 37.07 -14.09 -5.35
CA LEU A 915 35.78 -14.11 -6.07
C LEU A 915 34.62 -13.66 -5.20
N VAL A 916 34.83 -13.51 -3.90
CA VAL A 916 33.96 -12.73 -3.03
C VAL A 916 34.51 -11.32 -3.06
N ASP A 917 34.49 -10.71 -4.25
CA ASP A 917 34.39 -9.26 -4.27
C ASP A 917 33.03 -8.97 -3.63
N GLU A 918 32.99 -8.23 -2.52
CA GLU A 918 31.73 -7.73 -1.96
C GLU A 918 30.87 -7.11 -3.08
N ASP A 919 31.51 -6.53 -4.11
CA ASP A 919 30.86 -5.93 -5.27
C ASP A 919 30.25 -6.95 -6.27
N ALA A 920 30.73 -8.20 -6.34
CA ALA A 920 30.18 -9.24 -7.22
C ALA A 920 28.94 -9.92 -6.63
N LEU A 921 28.84 -9.99 -5.29
CA LEU A 921 27.64 -10.40 -4.54
C LEU A 921 26.64 -9.25 -4.30
N ARG A 922 27.10 -7.98 -4.30
CA ARG A 922 26.23 -6.78 -4.26
C ARG A 922 25.31 -6.63 -5.48
N LEU A 923 25.58 -7.28 -6.60
CA LEU A 923 24.78 -7.13 -7.82
C LEU A 923 23.48 -7.96 -7.86
N HIS A 924 23.08 -8.58 -6.76
CA HIS A 924 21.74 -9.19 -6.62
C HIS A 924 20.88 -8.66 -5.46
N PHE A 925 21.36 -7.69 -4.67
CA PHE A 925 20.54 -7.02 -3.66
C PHE A 925 20.97 -5.55 -3.53
N LEU A 926 19.98 -4.64 -3.57
CA LEU A 926 20.01 -3.16 -3.47
C LEU A 926 19.92 -2.40 -4.82
N SER A 927 18.66 -2.17 -5.23
CA SER A 927 18.23 -0.88 -5.74
C SER A 927 18.10 0.12 -4.59
N ASP A 928 18.52 1.36 -4.83
CA ASP A 928 18.38 2.57 -3.99
C ASP A 928 19.26 2.69 -2.73
N SER A 929 20.46 3.26 -2.90
CA SER A 929 20.83 4.60 -2.38
C SER A 929 22.25 4.98 -2.81
#